data_AF-A0A182MCQ2-F1
#
_entry.id   AF-A0A182MCQ2-F1
#
_cell.length_a   1.000
_cell.length_b   1.000
_cell.length_c   1.000
_cell.angle_alpha   90.00
_cell.angle_beta   90.00
_cell.angle_gamma   90.00
#
_symmetry.space_group_name_H-M   'P 1'
#
loop_
_entity.id
_entity.type
_entity.pdbx_description
1 polymer ?
#
loop_
_entity_poly.entity_id
_entity_poly.type
_entity_poly.pdbx_seq_one_letter_code
_entity_poly.pdbx_strand_id
1 'polypeptide(L)'
;MEIRGLLMGRLRLGRRMVPLGLLCTTALLLLLPPSAIVQGRHHELNNGAALGSHQLSAAGAGLASQSAQSGSGVISSASAAGVSASSSMSSSGEEDGARITLSKDADAFFTPYIGHGESVRIIDPELGTLEREHVHNGATPRRRGLTRRESNSDANDNDPLVINTDKGRIRGITVEAPSGKKVDVWLGIPYAQPPLGPLRFRHPRPVDKWTGVLNATTPPNSCVQIVDTVFGDFPGATMWNPNTPLSEDCLYINVVAPRPRPKNAAVMLWIFGGGFYSGTATLDVYDHRALASEENVIVVSLQYRVASLGFLFLGTPEAPGNAGLFDQNLALRWVRDNIHRFGGDPSRVTLFGESAGAVSVSLHLLSALSRDLFQRAILQSGSPTAPWALVSREEATLRALRLAEAVGCPHEPSKLNDAVECLRGKDAHVLVNNEWGTLGICEFPFVPVVDGAFLDETPQRSLASGRFKKTEILTGSNTEEGYYFIIYYLTELLRKEEGITVSREEFLQAVRELNPYVNGAARQAIVFEYTDWTEPDNPNSNRDALDKMVGDYHFTCNVNEFAQRYAEEGNNVYMYLYTHRSKGNPWPRWTGVMHGDEINYVFGEPLNPTLGYTEDEKDFSRKIMRYWSNFAKTGNPNPNTASSEFPEWPKHTAHGRHYLELGLNTSFVGRGPRLRQCAFWKKYLPQLVAATSNIREEPLPSEPCESSAFFYRPDLIVLLLSLLTVTVRFIQ
;
A
#
# COMPACT_ATOMS: atom_id res chain seq x y z
N MET A 1 17.66 -50.88 -36.48
CA MET A 1 18.82 -50.85 -35.56
C MET A 1 18.26 -50.47 -34.19
N GLU A 2 17.69 -51.36 -33.36
CA GLU A 2 18.16 -52.67 -32.85
C GLU A 2 19.64 -52.61 -32.48
N ILE A 3 20.04 -52.71 -31.20
CA ILE A 3 20.14 -53.92 -30.35
C ILE A 3 20.26 -53.45 -28.86
N ARG A 4 19.38 -53.80 -27.89
CA ARG A 4 19.36 -54.96 -26.93
C ARG A 4 20.74 -55.28 -26.29
N GLY A 5 20.97 -55.63 -25.03
CA GLY A 5 20.23 -56.07 -23.84
C GLY A 5 21.30 -56.46 -22.78
N LEU A 6 21.06 -56.25 -21.47
CA LEU A 6 20.59 -57.23 -20.47
C LEU A 6 21.68 -58.16 -19.86
N LEU A 7 21.90 -58.04 -18.54
CA LEU A 7 21.78 -59.09 -17.48
C LEU A 7 22.44 -58.57 -16.16
N MET A 8 21.71 -58.31 -15.07
CA MET A 8 21.15 -59.22 -14.04
C MET A 8 22.18 -59.91 -13.13
N GLY A 9 22.11 -59.60 -11.82
CA GLY A 9 22.72 -60.37 -10.73
C GLY A 9 22.39 -59.79 -9.35
N ARG A 10 21.34 -60.30 -8.70
CA ARG A 10 20.91 -59.98 -7.33
C ARG A 10 21.75 -60.75 -6.28
N LEU A 11 21.99 -60.13 -5.12
CA LEU A 11 22.07 -60.82 -3.83
C LEU A 11 21.65 -59.87 -2.69
N ARG A 12 20.71 -60.33 -1.85
CA ARG A 12 20.17 -59.68 -0.63
C ARG A 12 20.96 -60.16 0.59
N LEU A 13 21.12 -59.29 1.60
CA LEU A 13 21.22 -59.52 3.07
C LEU A 13 21.89 -58.25 3.64
N GLY A 14 21.51 -57.56 4.71
CA GLY A 14 20.54 -57.69 5.80
C GLY A 14 20.67 -56.42 6.68
N ARG A 15 19.66 -56.14 7.51
CA ARG A 15 19.52 -54.96 8.40
C ARG A 15 20.65 -54.82 9.45
N ARG A 16 21.07 -53.58 9.76
CA ARG A 16 21.12 -52.96 11.13
C ARG A 16 21.74 -51.55 11.09
N MET A 17 21.55 -50.81 12.18
CA MET A 17 21.38 -49.35 12.28
C MET A 17 22.40 -48.73 13.25
N VAL A 18 22.59 -47.40 13.16
CA VAL A 18 23.10 -46.38 14.14
C VAL A 18 24.64 -46.15 14.30
N PRO A 19 25.13 -45.01 14.88
CA PRO A 19 25.70 -43.84 14.15
C PRO A 19 27.14 -43.48 14.57
N LEU A 20 27.83 -42.54 13.89
CA LEU A 20 29.08 -41.93 14.39
C LEU A 20 29.04 -40.40 14.29
N GLY A 21 29.28 -39.74 15.42
CA GLY A 21 29.37 -38.29 15.58
C GLY A 21 30.72 -37.72 15.14
N LEU A 22 30.69 -36.44 14.74
CA LEU A 22 31.84 -35.63 14.36
C LEU A 22 32.52 -35.02 15.59
N LEU A 23 33.85 -35.13 15.65
CA LEU A 23 34.73 -34.40 16.56
C LEU A 23 35.28 -33.15 15.85
N CYS A 24 35.20 -32.02 16.56
CA CYS A 24 35.75 -30.72 16.19
C CYS A 24 37.25 -30.67 16.52
N THR A 25 38.09 -30.16 15.61
CA THR A 25 39.50 -29.81 15.91
C THR A 25 39.81 -28.40 15.44
N THR A 26 40.23 -27.57 16.40
CA THR A 26 40.80 -26.23 16.24
C THR A 26 42.29 -26.32 15.93
N ALA A 27 42.79 -25.52 14.98
CA ALA A 27 44.22 -25.29 14.79
C ALA A 27 44.50 -23.78 14.65
N LEU A 28 45.47 -23.32 15.44
CA LEU A 28 45.90 -21.95 15.69
C LEU A 28 47.01 -21.54 14.70
N LEU A 29 46.99 -20.26 14.28
CA LEU A 29 48.01 -19.60 13.46
C LEU A 29 49.40 -19.55 14.11
N LEU A 30 50.46 -19.63 13.29
CA LEU A 30 51.74 -18.95 13.53
C LEU A 30 52.33 -18.39 12.22
N LEU A 31 52.72 -17.12 12.28
CA LEU A 31 53.44 -16.31 11.28
C LEU A 31 54.96 -16.52 11.40
N LEU A 32 55.73 -16.35 10.30
CA LEU A 32 56.79 -15.34 10.08
C LEU A 32 57.71 -15.65 8.86
N PRO A 33 58.44 -14.65 8.29
CA PRO A 33 59.00 -14.58 6.91
C PRO A 33 60.57 -14.54 6.91
N PRO A 34 61.34 -13.84 6.01
CA PRO A 34 61.28 -13.49 4.56
C PRO A 34 62.58 -13.86 3.76
N SER A 35 62.61 -13.59 2.43
CA SER A 35 63.71 -12.91 1.65
C SER A 35 64.20 -13.56 0.33
N ALA A 36 64.53 -12.66 -0.63
CA ALA A 36 65.42 -12.75 -1.81
C ALA A 36 64.84 -13.21 -3.17
N ILE A 37 65.20 -12.68 -4.36
CA ILE A 37 65.60 -11.37 -4.94
C ILE A 37 65.92 -11.68 -6.43
N VAL A 38 65.43 -10.85 -7.38
CA VAL A 38 65.98 -10.57 -8.75
C VAL A 38 65.85 -11.70 -9.81
N GLN A 39 65.49 -11.55 -11.10
CA GLN A 39 65.58 -10.49 -12.13
C GLN A 39 64.68 -10.87 -13.33
N GLY A 40 64.21 -9.91 -14.15
CA GLY A 40 64.00 -10.22 -15.59
C GLY A 40 62.86 -9.53 -16.37
N ARG A 41 63.09 -8.26 -16.76
CA ARG A 41 62.81 -7.60 -18.07
C ARG A 41 61.42 -7.60 -18.75
N HIS A 42 60.99 -6.35 -18.99
CA HIS A 42 60.47 -5.71 -20.22
C HIS A 42 59.21 -6.25 -20.94
N HIS A 43 58.16 -5.41 -20.96
CA HIS A 43 57.84 -4.58 -22.14
C HIS A 43 56.86 -3.45 -21.79
N GLU A 44 57.29 -2.20 -22.00
CA GLU A 44 56.44 -1.00 -22.10
C GLU A 44 55.98 -0.81 -23.55
N LEU A 45 54.75 -0.32 -23.73
CA LEU A 45 54.29 0.48 -24.87
C LEU A 45 53.06 1.30 -24.42
N ASN A 46 53.24 2.59 -24.11
CA ASN A 46 52.55 3.72 -24.77
C ASN A 46 52.76 5.07 -24.04
N ASN A 47 53.49 5.96 -24.73
CA ASN A 47 53.36 7.43 -24.67
C ASN A 47 51.95 7.83 -25.14
N GLY A 48 51.34 9.00 -24.90
CA GLY A 48 51.70 10.31 -24.33
C GLY A 48 50.49 11.23 -24.61
N ALA A 49 50.12 12.18 -23.74
CA ALA A 49 50.38 13.64 -23.85
C ALA A 49 49.51 14.30 -22.73
N ALA A 50 50.03 15.12 -21.81
CA ALA A 50 50.30 16.57 -21.93
C ALA A 50 49.08 17.37 -22.42
N LEU A 51 48.69 18.56 -21.95
CA LEU A 51 49.01 19.51 -20.87
C LEU A 51 48.13 20.74 -21.20
N GLY A 52 47.59 21.48 -20.24
CA GLY A 52 46.81 22.69 -20.55
C GLY A 52 46.31 23.42 -19.32
N SER A 53 47.21 24.17 -18.70
CA SER A 53 46.97 25.08 -17.59
C SER A 53 46.48 26.46 -18.05
N HIS A 54 45.54 27.09 -17.33
CA HIS A 54 45.54 28.53 -17.11
C HIS A 54 44.88 28.92 -15.76
N GLN A 55 45.71 29.54 -14.92
CA GLN A 55 45.46 30.45 -13.78
C GLN A 55 44.68 31.71 -14.19
N LEU A 56 44.14 32.64 -13.39
CA LEU A 56 44.18 33.07 -11.95
C LEU A 56 43.06 34.15 -11.82
N SER A 57 42.39 34.35 -10.66
CA SER A 57 42.56 35.51 -9.73
C SER A 57 41.26 35.63 -8.90
N ALA A 58 41.24 35.42 -7.57
CA ALA A 58 41.53 36.37 -6.46
C ALA A 58 40.55 37.57 -6.40
N ALA A 59 40.00 38.06 -5.28
CA ALA A 59 40.23 37.90 -3.83
C ALA A 59 39.05 38.53 -3.04
N GLY A 60 38.97 38.36 -1.72
CA GLY A 60 38.25 39.33 -0.85
C GLY A 60 37.75 38.78 0.50
N ALA A 61 38.50 39.07 1.57
CA ALA A 61 38.24 38.72 2.96
C ALA A 61 37.26 39.68 3.67
N GLY A 62 36.72 39.27 4.83
CA GLY A 62 36.08 40.19 5.78
C GLY A 62 35.41 39.52 7.00
N LEU A 63 36.12 39.44 8.11
CA LEU A 63 35.59 39.27 9.49
C LEU A 63 35.05 40.62 9.99
N ALA A 64 33.89 40.64 10.67
CA ALA A 64 33.65 41.45 11.87
C ALA A 64 32.23 41.25 12.43
N SER A 65 32.18 41.14 13.75
CA SER A 65 31.04 41.15 14.65
C SER A 65 30.58 42.59 14.99
N GLN A 66 29.28 42.75 15.34
CA GLN A 66 28.69 43.67 16.35
C GLN A 66 27.17 43.81 16.07
N SER A 67 26.30 43.23 16.91
CA SER A 67 25.60 43.86 18.05
C SER A 67 24.56 44.92 17.67
N ALA A 68 23.29 44.63 17.94
CA ALA A 68 22.25 45.62 18.21
C ALA A 68 21.32 45.11 19.33
N GLN A 69 21.24 45.90 20.40
CA GLN A 69 20.37 45.74 21.56
C GLN A 69 19.00 46.41 21.33
N SER A 70 17.99 45.92 22.08
CA SER A 70 16.87 46.61 22.75
C SER A 70 15.62 45.71 22.64
N GLY A 71 14.77 45.49 23.64
CA GLY A 71 14.58 46.08 24.97
C GLY A 71 13.07 46.17 25.23
N SER A 72 12.62 45.80 26.44
CA SER A 72 11.25 45.91 27.01
C SER A 72 10.17 44.98 26.42
N GLY A 73 9.19 44.44 27.17
CA GLY A 73 8.82 44.53 28.58
C GLY A 73 7.47 43.80 28.78
N VAL A 74 7.34 43.09 29.91
CA VAL A 74 6.15 42.82 30.74
C VAL A 74 4.78 42.63 30.05
N ILE A 75 4.14 41.46 30.25
CA ILE A 75 2.88 41.28 31.00
C ILE A 75 2.62 39.77 31.16
N SER A 76 2.63 39.32 32.41
CA SER A 76 2.08 38.05 32.86
C SER A 76 0.59 38.22 33.14
N SER A 77 -0.25 37.33 32.63
CA SER A 77 -1.57 37.08 33.20
C SER A 77 -1.86 35.59 33.19
N ALA A 78 -1.90 35.03 34.40
CA ALA A 78 -2.42 33.71 34.70
C ALA A 78 -3.94 33.66 34.51
N SER A 79 -4.44 32.50 34.11
CA SER A 79 -5.80 32.08 34.49
C SER A 79 -5.79 30.59 34.76
N ALA A 80 -6.11 30.28 36.01
CA ALA A 80 -6.27 28.95 36.57
C ALA A 80 -7.65 28.36 36.21
N ALA A 81 -7.68 27.04 36.02
CA ALA A 81 -8.80 26.15 36.33
C ALA A 81 -8.12 24.79 36.57
N GLY A 82 -8.20 24.14 37.73
CA GLY A 82 -9.38 23.90 38.54
C GLY A 82 -9.54 22.37 38.60
N VAL A 83 -8.65 21.72 39.36
CA VAL A 83 -8.68 20.27 39.60
C VAL A 83 -9.49 20.04 40.87
N SER A 84 -10.56 19.25 40.77
CA SER A 84 -11.25 18.66 41.91
C SER A 84 -11.22 17.14 41.79
N ALA A 85 -10.61 16.48 42.76
CA ALA A 85 -10.63 15.06 43.00
C ALA A 85 -11.48 14.75 44.24
N SER A 86 -12.24 13.64 44.21
CA SER A 86 -12.69 12.81 45.34
C SER A 86 -13.57 11.68 44.78
N SER A 87 -13.20 10.39 44.84
CA SER A 87 -13.45 9.41 45.93
C SER A 87 -14.92 9.39 46.38
N SER A 88 -15.67 8.28 46.52
CA SER A 88 -15.35 6.94 47.07
C SER A 88 -16.61 6.02 47.07
N MET A 89 -16.37 4.69 47.12
CA MET A 89 -17.06 3.65 47.93
C MET A 89 -18.49 3.13 47.64
N SER A 90 -18.54 1.83 47.30
CA SER A 90 -19.31 0.69 47.87
C SER A 90 -20.83 0.76 48.14
N SER A 91 -21.58 -0.24 47.65
CA SER A 91 -22.34 -1.19 48.49
C SER A 91 -22.98 -2.34 47.70
N SER A 92 -23.05 -3.48 48.38
CA SER A 92 -23.60 -4.81 48.10
C SER A 92 -25.14 -4.91 47.99
N GLY A 93 -25.63 -6.00 47.39
CA GLY A 93 -27.00 -6.52 47.54
C GLY A 93 -27.25 -7.85 46.78
N GLU A 94 -27.31 -8.97 47.52
CA GLU A 94 -27.96 -10.28 47.23
C GLU A 94 -29.50 -10.10 47.06
N GLU A 95 -30.38 -11.01 46.61
CA GLU A 95 -30.44 -12.43 46.23
C GLU A 95 -31.80 -12.69 45.49
N ASP A 96 -32.05 -13.95 45.10
CA ASP A 96 -33.28 -14.60 44.57
C ASP A 96 -33.61 -14.44 43.06
N GLY A 97 -33.81 -15.48 42.24
CA GLY A 97 -33.99 -16.92 42.47
C GLY A 97 -35.20 -17.43 41.65
N ALA A 98 -35.00 -18.09 40.50
CA ALA A 98 -35.95 -19.05 39.93
C ALA A 98 -35.35 -19.90 38.79
N ARG A 99 -35.17 -21.19 39.09
CA ARG A 99 -34.92 -22.31 38.15
C ARG A 99 -36.20 -22.69 37.42
N ILE A 100 -36.12 -22.96 36.11
CA ILE A 100 -36.87 -24.05 35.45
C ILE A 100 -35.94 -24.73 34.43
N THR A 101 -35.75 -26.03 34.60
CA THR A 101 -35.06 -26.99 33.73
C THR A 101 -36.07 -27.91 33.04
N LEU A 102 -35.79 -28.32 31.79
CA LEU A 102 -36.01 -29.64 31.13
C LEU A 102 -35.80 -29.43 29.60
N SER A 103 -34.70 -29.88 28.94
CA SER A 103 -34.41 -31.25 28.42
C SER A 103 -35.55 -31.81 27.55
N LYS A 104 -35.42 -32.29 26.29
CA LYS A 104 -34.38 -33.17 25.71
C LYS A 104 -34.63 -33.40 24.20
N ASP A 105 -33.54 -33.76 23.50
CA ASP A 105 -33.37 -34.72 22.38
C ASP A 105 -34.14 -34.60 21.05
N ALA A 106 -33.38 -34.51 19.94
CA ALA A 106 -33.43 -35.49 18.84
C ALA A 106 -32.26 -35.31 17.84
N ASP A 107 -31.47 -36.38 17.69
CA ASP A 107 -30.46 -36.60 16.66
C ASP A 107 -31.06 -36.74 15.25
N ALA A 108 -30.31 -36.29 14.22
CA ALA A 108 -30.29 -36.96 12.91
C ALA A 108 -29.00 -36.64 12.14
N PHE A 109 -28.16 -37.65 11.99
CA PHE A 109 -27.06 -37.75 11.03
C PHE A 109 -27.57 -37.72 9.58
N PHE A 110 -26.85 -37.07 8.66
CA PHE A 110 -26.55 -37.60 7.31
C PHE A 110 -25.39 -36.81 6.65
N THR A 111 -24.34 -37.53 6.24
CA THR A 111 -23.20 -37.09 5.42
C THR A 111 -23.44 -37.41 3.92
N PRO A 112 -22.58 -36.95 2.97
CA PRO A 112 -23.01 -36.26 1.75
C PRO A 112 -23.05 -37.14 0.49
N TYR A 113 -23.80 -36.68 -0.52
CA TYR A 113 -23.69 -37.14 -1.91
C TYR A 113 -23.16 -36.02 -2.81
N ILE A 114 -22.13 -36.36 -3.58
CA ILE A 114 -21.54 -35.59 -4.67
C ILE A 114 -22.39 -35.83 -5.92
N GLY A 115 -22.77 -34.75 -6.61
CA GLY A 115 -23.46 -34.80 -7.91
C GLY A 115 -23.34 -33.46 -8.65
N HIS A 116 -22.99 -33.54 -9.93
CA HIS A 116 -22.53 -32.48 -10.80
C HIS A 116 -23.51 -31.31 -11.06
N GLY A 117 -22.89 -30.14 -11.20
CA GLY A 117 -23.23 -28.95 -12.00
C GLY A 117 -24.59 -28.82 -12.67
N GLU A 118 -25.29 -27.75 -12.31
CA GLU A 118 -25.96 -26.87 -13.27
C GLU A 118 -26.25 -25.50 -12.62
N SER A 119 -26.11 -24.44 -13.42
CA SER A 119 -26.22 -23.04 -13.04
C SER A 119 -27.64 -22.67 -12.60
N VAL A 120 -27.83 -22.28 -11.34
CA VAL A 120 -29.11 -21.78 -10.84
C VAL A 120 -29.15 -20.24 -10.97
N ARG A 121 -30.00 -19.75 -11.88
CA ARG A 121 -30.46 -18.36 -11.90
C ARG A 121 -31.48 -18.19 -10.77
N ILE A 122 -31.17 -17.33 -9.80
CA ILE A 122 -32.16 -16.88 -8.82
C ILE A 122 -33.00 -15.80 -9.49
N ILE A 123 -34.24 -16.13 -9.83
CA ILE A 123 -35.27 -15.20 -10.28
C ILE A 123 -36.17 -14.94 -9.07
N ASP A 124 -36.22 -13.68 -8.66
CA ASP A 124 -37.14 -13.14 -7.67
C ASP A 124 -38.57 -13.04 -8.26
N PRO A 125 -39.61 -13.68 -7.70
CA PRO A 125 -40.95 -13.63 -8.26
C PRO A 125 -41.89 -12.74 -7.44
N GLU A 126 -41.82 -11.42 -7.62
CA GLU A 126 -42.96 -10.52 -7.32
C GLU A 126 -43.07 -9.43 -8.38
N LEU A 127 -43.83 -9.71 -9.44
CA LEU A 127 -44.39 -8.70 -10.33
C LEU A 127 -45.77 -9.18 -10.78
N GLY A 128 -46.77 -8.87 -9.96
CA GLY A 128 -48.19 -9.03 -10.29
C GLY A 128 -48.61 -8.06 -11.38
N THR A 129 -48.98 -8.61 -12.53
CA THR A 129 -49.67 -7.92 -13.63
C THR A 129 -51.11 -7.63 -13.23
N LEU A 130 -51.51 -6.35 -13.23
CA LEU A 130 -52.92 -5.94 -13.15
C LEU A 130 -53.46 -5.62 -14.55
N GLU A 131 -54.52 -6.33 -14.93
CA GLU A 131 -55.27 -6.19 -16.17
C GLU A 131 -56.02 -4.85 -16.24
N ARG A 132 -56.11 -4.31 -17.46
CA ARG A 132 -56.91 -3.13 -17.81
C ARG A 132 -58.31 -3.58 -18.23
N GLU A 133 -59.34 -3.13 -17.51
CA GLU A 133 -60.71 -3.09 -18.03
C GLU A 133 -61.04 -1.73 -18.64
N HIS A 134 -61.62 -1.76 -19.84
CA HIS A 134 -62.21 -0.62 -20.53
C HIS A 134 -63.65 -0.40 -20.05
N VAL A 135 -63.97 0.81 -19.59
CA VAL A 135 -65.35 1.31 -19.55
C VAL A 135 -65.41 2.71 -20.15
N HIS A 136 -66.30 2.85 -21.13
CA HIS A 136 -66.67 4.10 -21.80
C HIS A 136 -67.88 4.70 -21.09
N ASN A 137 -67.88 6.01 -20.79
CA ASN A 137 -69.02 6.92 -20.99
C ASN A 137 -68.76 8.35 -20.49
N GLY A 138 -68.85 9.32 -21.41
CA GLY A 138 -69.91 10.35 -21.38
C GLY A 138 -69.82 11.56 -20.43
N ALA A 139 -69.53 12.72 -21.05
CA ALA A 139 -70.15 14.04 -20.85
C ALA A 139 -69.77 14.92 -19.63
N THR A 140 -69.20 16.09 -19.95
CA THR A 140 -69.03 17.31 -19.13
C THR A 140 -70.35 18.08 -18.93
N PRO A 141 -70.47 18.96 -17.90
CA PRO A 141 -70.20 20.38 -18.15
C PRO A 141 -69.55 21.20 -17.01
N ARG A 142 -68.68 22.12 -17.44
CA ARG A 142 -68.21 23.41 -16.89
C ARG A 142 -68.68 23.84 -15.48
N ARG A 143 -67.70 24.15 -14.62
CA ARG A 143 -67.73 25.33 -13.72
C ARG A 143 -66.40 26.08 -13.75
N ARG A 144 -66.50 27.40 -13.99
CA ARG A 144 -65.43 28.41 -13.88
C ARG A 144 -65.07 28.60 -12.41
N GLY A 145 -63.77 28.67 -12.10
CA GLY A 145 -63.25 29.07 -10.79
C GLY A 145 -61.77 29.45 -10.88
N LEU A 146 -61.53 30.76 -10.91
CA LEU A 146 -60.30 31.52 -10.66
C LEU A 146 -58.93 30.86 -10.88
N THR A 147 -58.23 31.40 -11.89
CA THR A 147 -56.80 31.34 -12.11
C THR A 147 -56.00 31.78 -10.89
N ARG A 148 -55.33 30.84 -10.22
CA ARG A 148 -54.06 31.12 -9.53
C ARG A 148 -52.96 30.75 -10.52
N ARG A 149 -52.24 31.76 -11.03
CA ARG A 149 -50.98 31.55 -11.75
C ARG A 149 -50.01 30.89 -10.76
N GLU A 150 -49.99 29.57 -10.74
CA GLU A 150 -48.76 28.86 -10.43
C GLU A 150 -47.86 29.09 -11.64
N SER A 151 -46.90 29.98 -11.46
CA SER A 151 -45.76 30.11 -12.34
C SER A 151 -45.07 28.75 -12.37
N ASN A 152 -45.38 27.97 -13.41
CA ASN A 152 -44.57 26.86 -13.85
C ASN A 152 -43.20 27.45 -14.20
N SER A 153 -42.29 27.48 -13.22
CA SER A 153 -40.89 27.75 -13.45
C SER A 153 -40.27 26.47 -13.99
N ASP A 154 -40.54 26.18 -15.27
CA ASP A 154 -39.64 25.42 -16.13
C ASP A 154 -38.39 26.27 -16.40
N ALA A 155 -37.72 26.69 -15.33
CA ALA A 155 -36.54 27.52 -15.37
C ALA A 155 -35.31 26.60 -15.51
N ASN A 156 -34.75 26.61 -16.72
CA ASN A 156 -33.41 26.14 -17.09
C ASN A 156 -33.12 24.63 -17.12
N ASP A 157 -33.70 23.92 -18.08
CA ASP A 157 -33.07 22.69 -18.65
C ASP A 157 -31.86 23.01 -19.57
N ASN A 158 -31.47 24.29 -19.68
CA ASN A 158 -30.33 24.76 -20.49
C ASN A 158 -29.07 25.11 -19.67
N ASP A 159 -29.08 24.97 -18.34
CA ASP A 159 -27.87 25.19 -17.53
C ASP A 159 -26.94 23.97 -17.65
N PRO A 160 -25.76 24.07 -18.31
CA PRO A 160 -24.87 22.94 -18.46
C PRO A 160 -24.37 22.39 -17.11
N LEU A 161 -24.39 23.17 -16.03
CA LEU A 161 -23.97 22.70 -14.70
C LEU A 161 -25.01 21.81 -14.02
N VAL A 162 -26.25 21.81 -14.49
CA VAL A 162 -27.29 20.90 -14.00
C VAL A 162 -27.22 19.58 -14.77
N ILE A 163 -26.88 18.49 -14.08
CA ILE A 163 -26.81 17.15 -14.63
C ILE A 163 -27.94 16.31 -14.04
N ASN A 164 -28.74 15.66 -14.89
CA ASN A 164 -29.76 14.72 -14.45
C ASN A 164 -29.18 13.31 -14.40
N THR A 165 -28.81 12.78 -13.23
CA THR A 165 -28.29 11.40 -13.07
C THR A 165 -29.42 10.37 -13.08
N ASP A 166 -29.12 9.08 -12.93
CA ASP A 166 -30.13 8.03 -12.76
C ASP A 166 -30.94 8.15 -11.44
N LYS A 167 -30.38 8.85 -10.44
CA LYS A 167 -30.98 9.02 -9.10
C LYS A 167 -31.61 10.38 -8.86
N GLY A 168 -31.16 11.42 -9.55
CA GLY A 168 -31.74 12.76 -9.44
C GLY A 168 -30.87 13.84 -10.08
N ARG A 169 -31.34 15.09 -10.03
CA ARG A 169 -30.59 16.21 -10.59
C ARG A 169 -29.54 16.72 -9.59
N ILE A 170 -28.37 17.06 -10.10
CA ILE A 170 -27.29 17.71 -9.36
C ILE A 170 -26.88 19.00 -10.07
N ARG A 171 -26.40 19.99 -9.31
CA ARG A 171 -25.80 21.23 -9.84
C ARG A 171 -24.34 21.33 -9.42
N GLY A 172 -23.45 21.44 -10.40
CA GLY A 172 -22.03 21.70 -10.19
C GLY A 172 -21.69 23.18 -10.18
N ILE A 173 -20.40 23.48 -10.26
CA ILE A 173 -19.86 24.84 -10.30
C ILE A 173 -18.67 24.91 -11.27
N THR A 174 -18.55 25.99 -12.03
CA THR A 174 -17.33 26.26 -12.81
C THR A 174 -16.28 26.90 -11.90
N VAL A 175 -15.07 26.34 -11.88
CA VAL A 175 -13.93 26.86 -11.12
C VAL A 175 -12.70 27.01 -12.02
N GLU A 176 -11.70 27.75 -11.55
CA GLU A 176 -10.42 27.88 -12.23
C GLU A 176 -9.44 26.83 -11.68
N ALA A 177 -8.75 26.13 -12.57
CA ALA A 177 -7.60 25.30 -12.24
C ALA A 177 -6.42 26.20 -11.85
N PRO A 178 -5.41 25.66 -11.14
CA PRO A 178 -4.20 26.44 -10.80
C PRO A 178 -3.47 27.03 -12.01
N SER A 179 -3.63 26.45 -13.20
CA SER A 179 -3.09 26.98 -14.46
C SER A 179 -3.90 28.14 -15.07
N GLY A 180 -5.01 28.57 -14.44
CA GLY A 180 -5.93 29.60 -14.92
C GLY A 180 -6.99 29.10 -15.92
N LYS A 181 -6.94 27.82 -16.32
CA LYS A 181 -7.96 27.21 -17.19
C LYS A 181 -9.23 26.92 -16.41
N LYS A 182 -10.40 27.15 -17.01
CA LYS A 182 -11.69 26.85 -16.38
C LYS A 182 -12.08 25.39 -16.56
N VAL A 183 -12.71 24.82 -15.53
CA VAL A 183 -13.28 23.45 -15.52
C VAL A 183 -14.64 23.45 -14.83
N ASP A 184 -15.50 22.50 -15.19
CA ASP A 184 -16.76 22.26 -14.49
C ASP A 184 -16.57 21.15 -13.46
N VAL A 185 -17.05 21.37 -12.25
CA VAL A 185 -16.83 20.49 -11.09
C VAL A 185 -18.14 20.14 -10.42
N TRP A 186 -18.29 18.86 -10.05
CA TRP A 186 -19.34 18.34 -9.19
C TRP A 186 -18.70 17.59 -8.02
N LEU A 187 -18.79 18.14 -6.82
CA LEU A 187 -18.22 17.57 -5.60
C LEU A 187 -19.32 17.01 -4.70
N GLY A 188 -19.07 15.85 -4.10
CA GLY A 188 -20.00 15.29 -3.11
C GLY A 188 -21.28 14.71 -3.72
N ILE A 189 -21.18 13.97 -4.83
CA ILE A 189 -22.32 13.25 -5.42
C ILE A 189 -22.55 11.95 -4.65
N PRO A 190 -23.70 11.74 -3.98
CA PRO A 190 -23.94 10.50 -3.25
C PRO A 190 -24.17 9.35 -4.24
N TYR A 191 -23.47 8.24 -4.06
CA TYR A 191 -23.64 7.04 -4.89
C TYR A 191 -24.19 5.84 -4.10
N ALA A 192 -24.15 5.91 -2.76
CA ALA A 192 -24.65 4.90 -1.85
C ALA A 192 -25.53 5.53 -0.75
N GLN A 193 -26.36 4.73 -0.10
CA GLN A 193 -26.97 5.09 1.17
C GLN A 193 -25.88 5.26 2.23
N PRO A 194 -26.01 6.23 3.17
CA PRO A 194 -25.09 6.39 4.28
C PRO A 194 -24.98 5.09 5.08
N PRO A 195 -23.78 4.51 5.28
CA PRO A 195 -23.58 3.21 5.94
C PRO A 195 -23.69 3.30 7.47
N LEU A 196 -24.73 3.97 7.96
CA LEU A 196 -24.96 4.28 9.38
C LEU A 196 -25.73 3.16 10.11
N GLY A 197 -25.54 3.08 11.42
CA GLY A 197 -26.28 2.20 12.32
C GLY A 197 -26.24 0.72 11.85
N PRO A 198 -27.38 0.09 11.48
CA PRO A 198 -27.41 -1.30 11.05
C PRO A 198 -26.69 -1.57 9.71
N LEU A 199 -26.35 -0.53 8.94
CA LEU A 199 -25.59 -0.65 7.70
C LEU A 199 -24.07 -0.65 7.94
N ARG A 200 -23.60 -0.30 9.14
CA ARG A 200 -22.17 -0.36 9.47
C ARG A 200 -21.64 -1.80 9.29
N PHE A 201 -20.45 -1.91 8.71
CA PHE A 201 -19.75 -3.14 8.28
C PHE A 201 -20.37 -3.91 7.11
N ARG A 202 -21.64 -3.68 6.78
CA ARG A 202 -22.29 -4.34 5.65
C ARG A 202 -21.86 -3.73 4.31
N HIS A 203 -22.06 -4.47 3.23
CA HIS A 203 -21.92 -3.96 1.86
C HIS A 203 -22.88 -2.77 1.62
N PRO A 204 -22.47 -1.78 0.80
CA PRO A 204 -23.25 -0.58 0.54
C PRO A 204 -24.55 -0.92 -0.21
N ARG A 205 -25.54 -0.05 -0.03
CA ARG A 205 -26.77 -0.04 -0.83
C ARG A 205 -26.76 1.16 -1.77
N PRO A 206 -27.25 1.06 -3.02
CA PRO A 206 -27.38 2.21 -3.91
C PRO A 206 -28.20 3.32 -3.24
N VAL A 207 -27.80 4.59 -3.42
CA VAL A 207 -28.56 5.72 -2.89
C VAL A 207 -30.00 5.73 -3.40
N ASP A 208 -30.92 6.20 -2.56
CA ASP A 208 -32.32 6.41 -2.95
C ASP A 208 -32.44 7.59 -3.92
N LYS A 209 -33.52 7.59 -4.70
CA LYS A 209 -33.81 8.73 -5.59
C LYS A 209 -34.20 9.94 -4.76
N TRP A 210 -33.76 11.13 -5.17
CA TRP A 210 -34.19 12.39 -4.57
C TRP A 210 -34.99 13.25 -5.55
N THR A 211 -35.80 14.15 -5.01
CA THR A 211 -36.51 15.18 -5.77
C THR A 211 -35.77 16.51 -5.66
N GLY A 212 -35.96 17.40 -6.62
CA GLY A 212 -35.25 18.69 -6.66
C GLY A 212 -33.89 18.61 -7.36
N VAL A 213 -32.99 19.54 -7.00
CA VAL A 213 -31.62 19.63 -7.52
C VAL A 213 -30.67 19.70 -6.33
N LEU A 214 -29.79 18.72 -6.19
CA LEU A 214 -28.77 18.69 -5.13
C LEU A 214 -27.58 19.57 -5.55
N ASN A 215 -27.11 20.45 -4.67
CA ASN A 215 -25.92 21.26 -4.95
C ASN A 215 -24.66 20.42 -4.67
N ALA A 216 -23.95 20.04 -5.73
CA ALA A 216 -22.72 19.28 -5.69
C ALA A 216 -21.51 20.21 -5.86
N THR A 217 -21.32 21.15 -4.93
CA THR A 217 -20.33 22.23 -5.05
C THR A 217 -19.30 22.26 -3.93
N THR A 218 -19.41 21.37 -2.95
CA THR A 218 -18.58 21.35 -1.74
C THR A 218 -17.92 19.97 -1.62
N PRO A 219 -16.62 19.89 -1.27
CA PRO A 219 -15.98 18.61 -0.98
C PRO A 219 -16.78 17.81 0.07
N PRO A 220 -17.00 16.50 -0.12
CA PRO A 220 -17.73 15.67 0.83
C PRO A 220 -16.93 15.44 2.11
N ASN A 221 -17.62 14.92 3.12
CA ASN A 221 -16.96 14.39 4.32
C ASN A 221 -15.95 13.29 3.96
N SER A 222 -14.90 13.22 4.76
CA SER A 222 -13.93 12.12 4.74
C SER A 222 -14.46 10.97 5.62
N CYS A 223 -14.19 9.72 5.23
CA CYS A 223 -14.58 8.58 6.06
C CYS A 223 -13.83 8.61 7.39
N VAL A 224 -14.49 8.20 8.48
CA VAL A 224 -13.86 8.12 9.81
C VAL A 224 -12.60 7.26 9.76
N GLN A 225 -11.50 7.82 10.25
CA GLN A 225 -10.16 7.24 10.23
C GLN A 225 -9.33 7.91 11.34
N ILE A 226 -8.18 7.32 11.67
CA ILE A 226 -7.20 7.97 12.55
C ILE A 226 -6.58 9.18 11.85
N VAL A 227 -6.20 10.20 12.63
CA VAL A 227 -5.47 11.37 12.14
C VAL A 227 -4.03 11.25 12.61
N ASP A 228 -3.08 11.36 11.69
CA ASP A 228 -1.66 11.33 12.03
C ASP A 228 -1.26 12.61 12.75
N THR A 229 -0.77 12.46 13.98
CA THR A 229 -0.27 13.54 14.82
C THR A 229 1.15 13.29 15.32
N VAL A 230 1.83 12.23 14.82
CA VAL A 230 3.16 11.81 15.29
C VAL A 230 4.19 12.93 15.11
N PHE A 231 4.07 13.69 14.03
CA PHE A 231 4.96 14.82 13.71
C PHE A 231 4.27 16.19 13.83
N GLY A 232 3.16 16.28 14.57
CA GLY A 232 2.40 17.53 14.73
C GLY A 232 1.96 18.12 13.39
N ASP A 233 2.14 19.43 13.21
CA ASP A 233 1.73 20.15 12.00
C ASP A 233 2.73 20.05 10.83
N PHE A 234 3.62 19.06 10.83
CA PHE A 234 4.63 18.90 9.79
C PHE A 234 3.98 18.66 8.41
N PRO A 235 4.21 19.55 7.40
CA PRO A 235 3.50 19.49 6.12
C PRO A 235 3.63 18.18 5.36
N GLY A 236 4.76 17.48 5.48
CA GLY A 236 4.99 16.20 4.82
C GLY A 236 4.11 15.06 5.36
N ALA A 237 3.60 15.20 6.59
CA ALA A 237 2.64 14.26 7.20
C ALA A 237 1.20 14.77 7.06
N THR A 238 0.96 16.04 7.38
CA THR A 238 -0.40 16.61 7.40
C THR A 238 -1.05 16.72 6.02
N MET A 239 -0.27 16.72 4.93
CA MET A 239 -0.83 16.66 3.57
C MET A 239 -1.64 15.39 3.30
N TRP A 240 -1.43 14.32 4.09
CA TRP A 240 -2.16 13.05 3.98
C TRP A 240 -3.34 12.95 4.94
N ASN A 241 -3.45 13.88 5.90
CA ASN A 241 -4.55 13.91 6.86
C ASN A 241 -5.85 14.39 6.21
N PRO A 242 -7.01 13.93 6.70
CA PRO A 242 -8.30 14.36 6.20
C PRO A 242 -8.48 15.88 6.31
N ASN A 243 -8.75 16.54 5.19
CA ASN A 243 -8.98 17.99 5.10
C ASN A 243 -10.47 18.38 5.08
N THR A 244 -11.37 17.41 5.32
CA THR A 244 -12.81 17.63 5.48
C THR A 244 -13.32 16.91 6.74
N PRO A 245 -14.50 17.27 7.27
CA PRO A 245 -15.04 16.63 8.47
C PRO A 245 -15.10 15.10 8.34
N LEU A 246 -14.77 14.40 9.42
CA LEU A 246 -14.87 12.95 9.51
C LEU A 246 -16.32 12.53 9.77
N SER A 247 -16.85 11.63 8.95
CA SER A 247 -18.20 11.09 9.10
C SER A 247 -18.30 9.68 8.52
N GLU A 248 -19.18 8.85 9.07
CA GLU A 248 -19.55 7.57 8.44
C GLU A 248 -20.42 7.79 7.20
N ASP A 249 -21.15 8.91 7.14
CA ASP A 249 -21.76 9.40 5.90
C ASP A 249 -20.68 10.04 5.02
N CYS A 250 -19.93 9.18 4.33
CA CYS A 250 -18.80 9.57 3.49
C CYS A 250 -18.85 8.99 2.06
N LEU A 251 -19.86 8.21 1.68
CA LEU A 251 -19.90 7.51 0.38
C LEU A 251 -20.31 8.42 -0.79
N TYR A 252 -19.36 9.25 -1.23
CA TYR A 252 -19.53 10.25 -2.28
C TYR A 252 -18.51 10.11 -3.43
N ILE A 253 -18.86 10.66 -4.59
CA ILE A 253 -18.01 10.76 -5.79
C ILE A 253 -17.81 12.24 -6.15
N ASN A 254 -16.63 12.58 -6.66
CA ASN A 254 -16.31 13.87 -7.26
C ASN A 254 -16.06 13.68 -8.77
N VAL A 255 -16.57 14.61 -9.60
CA VAL A 255 -16.36 14.60 -11.06
C VAL A 255 -15.86 15.97 -11.50
N VAL A 256 -14.78 15.99 -12.27
CA VAL A 256 -14.23 17.20 -12.90
C VAL A 256 -14.13 17.02 -14.41
N ALA A 257 -14.77 17.92 -15.14
CA ALA A 257 -14.79 17.92 -16.60
C ALA A 257 -14.05 19.15 -17.16
N PRO A 258 -13.25 19.00 -18.23
CA PRO A 258 -12.60 20.12 -18.88
C PRO A 258 -13.63 21.02 -19.59
N ARG A 259 -13.25 22.28 -19.83
CA ARG A 259 -14.05 23.24 -20.57
C ARG A 259 -13.40 23.57 -21.92
N PRO A 260 -14.14 23.51 -23.05
CA PRO A 260 -15.54 23.13 -23.18
C PRO A 260 -15.77 21.64 -22.86
N ARG A 261 -16.99 21.31 -22.40
CA ARG A 261 -17.35 19.93 -22.04
C ARG A 261 -17.17 18.99 -23.23
N PRO A 262 -16.44 17.87 -23.08
CA PRO A 262 -16.25 16.92 -24.16
C PRO A 262 -17.53 16.09 -24.40
N LYS A 263 -17.55 15.30 -25.48
CA LYS A 263 -18.67 14.40 -25.79
C LYS A 263 -18.44 12.96 -25.32
N ASN A 264 -17.22 12.44 -25.51
CA ASN A 264 -16.82 11.06 -25.21
C ASN A 264 -15.32 11.01 -24.82
N ALA A 265 -14.94 11.82 -23.83
CA ALA A 265 -13.56 11.85 -23.35
C ALA A 265 -13.20 10.58 -22.57
N ALA A 266 -11.91 10.23 -22.55
CA ALA A 266 -11.43 9.21 -21.64
C ALA A 266 -11.70 9.64 -20.18
N VAL A 267 -12.02 8.67 -19.34
CA VAL A 267 -12.32 8.88 -17.92
C VAL A 267 -11.18 8.29 -17.11
N MET A 268 -10.56 9.08 -16.25
CA MET A 268 -9.55 8.62 -15.29
C MET A 268 -10.17 8.66 -13.90
N LEU A 269 -10.26 7.50 -13.26
CA LEU A 269 -10.93 7.34 -11.97
C LEU A 269 -9.90 7.01 -10.88
N TRP A 270 -9.72 7.94 -9.97
CA TRP A 270 -8.79 7.88 -8.85
C TRP A 270 -9.37 7.08 -7.68
N ILE A 271 -8.59 6.11 -7.21
CA ILE A 271 -8.81 5.40 -5.94
C ILE A 271 -7.62 5.73 -5.04
N PHE A 272 -7.86 6.46 -3.96
CA PHE A 272 -6.78 6.89 -3.06
C PHE A 272 -6.17 5.72 -2.28
N GLY A 273 -4.92 5.90 -1.82
CA GLY A 273 -4.22 5.02 -0.90
C GLY A 273 -4.21 5.53 0.55
N GLY A 274 -3.72 4.68 1.45
CA GLY A 274 -3.68 4.96 2.90
C GLY A 274 -3.68 3.68 3.75
N GLY A 275 -2.97 2.62 3.28
CA GLY A 275 -2.88 1.33 3.98
C GLY A 275 -4.23 0.65 4.27
N PHE A 276 -5.30 1.02 3.57
CA PHE A 276 -6.70 0.68 3.87
C PHE A 276 -7.25 1.18 5.21
N TYR A 277 -6.51 1.95 6.01
CA TYR A 277 -6.98 2.51 7.30
C TYR A 277 -7.18 4.03 7.28
N SER A 278 -6.66 4.72 6.26
CA SER A 278 -6.75 6.17 6.07
C SER A 278 -6.89 6.54 4.59
N GLY A 279 -6.94 7.85 4.33
CA GLY A 279 -7.03 8.47 3.02
C GLY A 279 -8.40 9.09 2.73
N THR A 280 -8.42 10.01 1.77
CA THR A 280 -9.64 10.67 1.30
C THR A 280 -9.44 11.22 -0.11
N ALA A 281 -10.49 11.21 -0.92
CA ALA A 281 -10.49 11.79 -2.26
C ALA A 281 -10.41 13.34 -2.28
N THR A 282 -10.46 13.99 -1.12
CA THR A 282 -10.53 15.46 -1.00
C THR A 282 -9.18 16.13 -0.77
N LEU A 283 -8.09 15.39 -0.60
CA LEU A 283 -6.76 15.96 -0.36
C LEU A 283 -6.34 16.90 -1.50
N ASP A 284 -5.64 17.97 -1.16
CA ASP A 284 -5.19 18.98 -2.13
C ASP A 284 -4.19 18.40 -3.15
N VAL A 285 -3.38 17.41 -2.73
CA VAL A 285 -2.48 16.66 -3.63
C VAL A 285 -3.22 15.86 -4.70
N TYR A 286 -4.53 15.63 -4.54
CA TYR A 286 -5.41 14.95 -5.50
C TYR A 286 -6.30 15.94 -6.28
N ASP A 287 -5.97 17.23 -6.30
CA ASP A 287 -6.77 18.22 -7.04
C ASP A 287 -6.83 17.90 -8.54
N HIS A 288 -8.01 17.44 -8.96
CA HIS A 288 -8.28 16.97 -10.30
C HIS A 288 -8.23 18.05 -11.39
N ARG A 289 -8.28 19.34 -11.02
CA ARG A 289 -8.47 20.45 -11.97
C ARG A 289 -7.32 20.55 -12.98
N ALA A 290 -6.09 20.37 -12.54
CA ALA A 290 -4.92 20.42 -13.42
C ALA A 290 -4.93 19.24 -14.41
N LEU A 291 -5.06 18.00 -13.92
CA LEU A 291 -5.14 16.82 -14.78
C LEU A 291 -6.29 16.88 -15.80
N ALA A 292 -7.49 17.26 -15.37
CA ALA A 292 -8.64 17.37 -16.28
C ALA A 292 -8.41 18.40 -17.39
N SER A 293 -7.93 19.60 -17.04
CA SER A 293 -7.80 20.73 -17.96
C SER A 293 -6.59 20.66 -18.89
N GLU A 294 -5.45 20.14 -18.42
CA GLU A 294 -4.25 19.99 -19.25
C GLU A 294 -4.36 18.80 -20.21
N GLU A 295 -5.04 17.74 -19.78
CA GLU A 295 -5.07 16.49 -20.52
C GLU A 295 -6.39 16.19 -21.23
N ASN A 296 -7.41 17.04 -21.08
CA ASN A 296 -8.72 16.88 -21.72
C ASN A 296 -9.34 15.49 -21.44
N VAL A 297 -9.34 15.11 -20.16
CA VAL A 297 -9.96 13.88 -19.65
C VAL A 297 -10.99 14.23 -18.59
N ILE A 298 -11.99 13.38 -18.42
CA ILE A 298 -12.85 13.48 -17.23
C ILE A 298 -12.09 12.83 -16.08
N VAL A 299 -11.89 13.56 -14.99
CA VAL A 299 -11.27 12.99 -13.79
C VAL A 299 -12.36 12.77 -12.75
N VAL A 300 -12.40 11.56 -12.21
CA VAL A 300 -13.34 11.13 -11.17
C VAL A 300 -12.55 10.68 -9.96
N SER A 301 -13.03 10.93 -8.76
CA SER A 301 -12.55 10.27 -7.55
C SER A 301 -13.71 9.84 -6.68
N LEU A 302 -13.47 8.82 -5.86
CA LEU A 302 -14.49 8.23 -5.00
C LEU A 302 -13.98 8.14 -3.57
N GLN A 303 -14.91 8.25 -2.63
CA GLN A 303 -14.71 7.82 -1.25
C GLN A 303 -15.06 6.34 -1.12
N TYR A 304 -14.34 5.62 -0.26
CA TYR A 304 -14.70 4.27 0.17
C TYR A 304 -14.39 4.13 1.66
N ARG A 305 -15.16 3.30 2.40
CA ARG A 305 -14.88 3.09 3.82
C ARG A 305 -13.50 2.45 4.00
N VAL A 306 -12.76 2.98 4.96
CA VAL A 306 -11.44 2.51 5.39
C VAL A 306 -11.52 1.89 6.79
N ALA A 307 -10.40 1.35 7.27
CA ALA A 307 -10.21 0.82 8.61
C ALA A 307 -11.18 -0.34 8.91
N SER A 308 -11.46 -0.62 10.18
CA SER A 308 -12.47 -1.61 10.58
C SER A 308 -13.86 -1.32 9.99
N LEU A 309 -14.21 -0.05 9.78
CA LEU A 309 -15.50 0.35 9.21
C LEU A 309 -15.71 -0.15 7.78
N GLY A 310 -14.62 -0.30 7.01
CA GLY A 310 -14.62 -0.82 5.64
C GLY A 310 -14.20 -2.29 5.51
N PHE A 311 -13.43 -2.83 6.45
CA PHE A 311 -12.74 -4.12 6.27
C PHE A 311 -12.89 -5.09 7.44
N LEU A 312 -13.75 -4.81 8.43
CA LEU A 312 -14.05 -5.77 9.49
C LEU A 312 -14.69 -7.04 8.92
N PHE A 313 -14.15 -8.18 9.32
CA PHE A 313 -14.57 -9.51 8.86
C PHE A 313 -14.75 -10.45 10.04
N LEU A 314 -15.92 -11.09 10.12
CA LEU A 314 -16.21 -12.16 11.09
C LEU A 314 -16.78 -13.41 10.40
N GLY A 315 -16.80 -13.45 9.07
CA GLY A 315 -17.40 -14.56 8.33
C GLY A 315 -18.91 -14.69 8.51
N THR A 316 -19.59 -13.65 8.99
CA THR A 316 -21.04 -13.58 9.13
C THR A 316 -21.64 -12.64 8.07
N PRO A 317 -22.94 -12.77 7.73
CA PRO A 317 -23.60 -11.85 6.79
C PRO A 317 -23.57 -10.37 7.24
N GLU A 318 -23.44 -10.15 8.55
CA GLU A 318 -23.45 -8.83 9.18
C GLU A 318 -22.09 -8.12 9.14
N ALA A 319 -21.02 -8.91 9.05
CA ALA A 319 -19.63 -8.47 8.94
C ALA A 319 -18.90 -9.34 7.89
N PRO A 320 -19.30 -9.24 6.61
CA PRO A 320 -18.82 -10.13 5.55
C PRO A 320 -17.41 -9.79 5.05
N GLY A 321 -16.81 -8.69 5.52
CA GLY A 321 -15.57 -8.13 4.99
C GLY A 321 -15.74 -7.42 3.65
N ASN A 322 -14.64 -6.82 3.18
CA ASN A 322 -14.52 -6.13 1.89
C ASN A 322 -15.56 -5.02 1.63
N ALA A 323 -16.22 -4.47 2.64
CA ALA A 323 -17.24 -3.44 2.46
C ALA A 323 -16.68 -2.21 1.71
N GLY A 324 -15.43 -1.81 1.99
CA GLY A 324 -14.70 -0.77 1.23
C GLY A 324 -14.47 -1.11 -0.24
N LEU A 325 -14.23 -2.37 -0.60
CA LEU A 325 -14.13 -2.78 -2.03
C LEU A 325 -15.50 -2.79 -2.72
N PHE A 326 -16.56 -3.14 -1.98
CA PHE A 326 -17.92 -3.03 -2.51
C PHE A 326 -18.37 -1.58 -2.65
N ASP A 327 -17.89 -0.67 -1.79
CA ASP A 327 -18.05 0.78 -1.93
C ASP A 327 -17.43 1.25 -3.25
N GLN A 328 -16.18 0.88 -3.52
CA GLN A 328 -15.51 1.19 -4.78
C GLN A 328 -16.26 0.59 -5.98
N ASN A 329 -16.65 -0.68 -5.92
CA ASN A 329 -17.40 -1.36 -6.98
C ASN A 329 -18.74 -0.69 -7.30
N LEU A 330 -19.47 -0.23 -6.28
CA LEU A 330 -20.74 0.48 -6.48
C LEU A 330 -20.51 1.86 -7.11
N ALA A 331 -19.43 2.56 -6.75
CA ALA A 331 -19.02 3.80 -7.41
C ALA A 331 -18.62 3.56 -8.87
N LEU A 332 -17.92 2.47 -9.20
CA LEU A 332 -17.63 2.08 -10.59
C LEU A 332 -18.91 1.86 -11.41
N ARG A 333 -19.93 1.22 -10.83
CA ARG A 333 -21.25 1.08 -11.46
C ARG A 333 -21.91 2.44 -11.70
N TRP A 334 -21.87 3.32 -10.70
CA TRP A 334 -22.39 4.68 -10.84
C TRP A 334 -21.72 5.43 -12.00
N VAL A 335 -20.39 5.33 -12.12
CA VAL A 335 -19.63 5.96 -13.21
C VAL A 335 -20.05 5.38 -14.56
N ARG A 336 -20.12 4.05 -14.70
CA ARG A 336 -20.60 3.41 -15.93
C ARG A 336 -21.98 3.93 -16.35
N ASP A 337 -22.89 4.05 -15.39
CA ASP A 337 -24.30 4.38 -15.64
C ASP A 337 -24.51 5.89 -15.88
N ASN A 338 -23.60 6.77 -15.42
CA ASN A 338 -23.82 8.22 -15.42
C ASN A 338 -22.76 9.07 -16.14
N ILE A 339 -21.52 8.60 -16.32
CA ILE A 339 -20.40 9.49 -16.72
C ILE A 339 -20.56 10.09 -18.12
N HIS A 340 -21.34 9.44 -19.00
CA HIS A 340 -21.70 9.97 -20.32
C HIS A 340 -22.43 11.31 -20.26
N ARG A 341 -23.15 11.58 -19.16
CA ARG A 341 -23.86 12.85 -18.94
C ARG A 341 -22.91 14.01 -18.65
N PHE A 342 -21.69 13.70 -18.21
CA PHE A 342 -20.62 14.66 -17.93
C PHE A 342 -19.65 14.81 -19.12
N GLY A 343 -19.87 14.08 -20.22
CA GLY A 343 -19.02 14.09 -21.41
C GLY A 343 -17.93 13.02 -21.45
N GLY A 344 -17.93 12.10 -20.49
CA GLY A 344 -17.02 10.95 -20.46
C GLY A 344 -17.55 9.75 -21.23
N ASP A 345 -16.67 8.87 -21.69
CA ASP A 345 -17.05 7.62 -22.34
C ASP A 345 -17.01 6.47 -21.32
N PRO A 346 -18.16 5.84 -20.96
CA PRO A 346 -18.20 4.72 -20.03
C PRO A 346 -17.37 3.50 -20.46
N SER A 347 -17.06 3.37 -21.76
CA SER A 347 -16.22 2.29 -22.29
C SER A 347 -14.71 2.60 -22.25
N ARG A 348 -14.34 3.82 -21.82
CA ARG A 348 -12.95 4.32 -21.75
C ARG A 348 -12.58 4.81 -20.36
N VAL A 349 -13.00 4.06 -19.35
CA VAL A 349 -12.65 4.29 -17.94
C VAL A 349 -11.31 3.63 -17.63
N THR A 350 -10.34 4.39 -17.15
CA THR A 350 -9.07 3.89 -16.63
C THR A 350 -9.06 4.11 -15.12
N LEU A 351 -8.94 3.01 -14.38
CA LEU A 351 -8.74 3.10 -12.93
C LEU A 351 -7.28 3.44 -12.68
N PHE A 352 -7.01 4.38 -11.78
CA PHE A 352 -5.67 4.66 -11.32
C PHE A 352 -5.67 4.88 -9.82
N GLY A 353 -4.64 4.40 -9.15
CA GLY A 353 -4.53 4.47 -7.70
C GLY A 353 -3.09 4.25 -7.28
N GLU A 354 -2.79 4.68 -6.07
CA GLU A 354 -1.47 4.58 -5.45
C GLU A 354 -1.58 3.79 -4.12
N SER A 355 -0.55 3.05 -3.75
CA SER A 355 -0.50 2.26 -2.51
C SER A 355 -1.70 1.30 -2.39
N ALA A 356 -2.49 1.40 -1.31
CA ALA A 356 -3.73 0.64 -1.13
C ALA A 356 -4.77 0.90 -2.23
N GLY A 357 -4.73 2.07 -2.87
CA GLY A 357 -5.51 2.39 -4.07
C GLY A 357 -5.04 1.57 -5.28
N ALA A 358 -3.73 1.42 -5.49
CA ALA A 358 -3.19 0.54 -6.53
C ALA A 358 -3.53 -0.94 -6.26
N VAL A 359 -3.47 -1.37 -5.00
CA VAL A 359 -3.99 -2.68 -4.60
C VAL A 359 -5.46 -2.79 -4.97
N SER A 360 -6.30 -1.84 -4.61
CA SER A 360 -7.74 -1.82 -4.96
C SER A 360 -7.97 -1.94 -6.47
N VAL A 361 -7.25 -1.16 -7.29
CA VAL A 361 -7.29 -1.25 -8.75
C VAL A 361 -6.94 -2.66 -9.23
N SER A 362 -5.91 -3.27 -8.66
CA SER A 362 -5.54 -4.64 -9.01
C SER A 362 -6.60 -5.67 -8.61
N LEU A 363 -7.22 -5.52 -7.43
CA LEU A 363 -8.29 -6.42 -7.01
C LEU A 363 -9.53 -6.27 -7.91
N HIS A 364 -9.80 -5.09 -8.46
CA HIS A 364 -10.82 -4.90 -9.49
C HIS A 364 -10.49 -5.58 -10.84
N LEU A 365 -9.21 -5.69 -11.21
CA LEU A 365 -8.81 -6.51 -12.36
C LEU A 365 -9.06 -8.00 -12.12
N LEU A 366 -8.97 -8.44 -10.86
CA LEU A 366 -9.14 -9.84 -10.46
C LEU A 366 -10.61 -10.20 -10.26
N SER A 367 -11.39 -9.35 -9.61
CA SER A 367 -12.78 -9.64 -9.24
C SER A 367 -13.69 -9.79 -10.46
N ALA A 368 -14.56 -10.81 -10.42
CA ALA A 368 -15.59 -10.99 -11.44
C ALA A 368 -16.65 -9.88 -11.42
N LEU A 369 -16.91 -9.25 -10.26
CA LEU A 369 -17.98 -8.27 -10.08
C LEU A 369 -17.69 -6.89 -10.70
N SER A 370 -16.41 -6.63 -11.03
CA SER A 370 -15.95 -5.33 -11.53
C SER A 370 -15.22 -5.39 -12.87
N ARG A 371 -14.99 -6.59 -13.41
CA ARG A 371 -14.23 -6.81 -14.64
C ARG A 371 -14.82 -6.13 -15.87
N ASP A 372 -16.13 -5.87 -15.89
CA ASP A 372 -16.87 -5.21 -16.97
C ASP A 372 -17.12 -3.71 -16.72
N LEU A 373 -16.64 -3.15 -15.61
CA LEU A 373 -16.93 -1.76 -15.20
C LEU A 373 -15.89 -0.73 -15.68
N PHE A 374 -14.75 -1.19 -16.22
CA PHE A 374 -13.67 -0.32 -16.65
C PHE A 374 -12.87 -0.90 -17.81
N GLN A 375 -12.06 -0.07 -18.45
CA GLN A 375 -11.20 -0.43 -19.57
C GLN A 375 -9.80 -0.82 -19.11
N ARG A 376 -9.02 0.10 -18.53
CA ARG A 376 -7.58 -0.08 -18.21
C ARG A 376 -7.24 0.23 -16.76
N ALA A 377 -6.00 -0.05 -16.38
CA ALA A 377 -5.53 0.17 -15.02
C ALA A 377 -4.13 0.79 -14.96
N ILE A 378 -3.94 1.72 -14.04
CA ILE A 378 -2.67 2.30 -13.65
C ILE A 378 -2.46 1.97 -12.16
N LEU A 379 -1.31 1.40 -11.79
CA LEU A 379 -1.04 0.89 -10.45
C LEU A 379 0.28 1.47 -9.95
N GLN A 380 0.21 2.50 -9.10
CA GLN A 380 1.38 3.18 -8.57
C GLN A 380 1.76 2.57 -7.22
N SER A 381 2.95 1.99 -7.12
CA SER A 381 3.51 1.49 -5.85
C SER A 381 2.59 0.53 -5.07
N GLY A 382 1.84 -0.32 -5.76
CA GLY A 382 0.97 -1.32 -5.10
C GLY A 382 0.51 -2.44 -6.04
N SER A 383 0.26 -3.61 -5.46
CA SER A 383 -0.04 -4.86 -6.17
C SER A 383 -0.79 -5.83 -5.27
N PRO A 384 -1.65 -6.73 -5.79
CA PRO A 384 -2.50 -7.57 -4.95
C PRO A 384 -1.72 -8.73 -4.32
N THR A 385 -0.44 -8.92 -4.68
CA THR A 385 0.44 -9.93 -4.06
C THR A 385 1.31 -9.35 -2.95
N ALA A 386 1.16 -8.07 -2.62
CA ALA A 386 1.86 -7.48 -1.49
C ALA A 386 1.46 -8.16 -0.18
N PRO A 387 2.41 -8.42 0.76
CA PRO A 387 2.13 -9.11 2.02
C PRO A 387 1.03 -8.45 2.88
N TRP A 388 0.87 -7.14 2.74
CA TRP A 388 -0.08 -6.32 3.50
C TRP A 388 -1.42 -6.09 2.79
N ALA A 389 -1.53 -6.49 1.52
CA ALA A 389 -2.71 -6.22 0.71
C ALA A 389 -3.94 -7.03 1.14
N LEU A 390 -3.73 -8.26 1.63
CA LEU A 390 -4.77 -9.17 2.07
C LEU A 390 -4.39 -9.84 3.39
N VAL A 391 -5.41 -10.25 4.14
CA VAL A 391 -5.28 -11.10 5.33
C VAL A 391 -6.10 -12.39 5.16
N SER A 392 -5.73 -13.47 5.85
CA SER A 392 -6.52 -14.71 5.85
C SER A 392 -7.83 -14.51 6.61
N ARG A 393 -8.86 -15.32 6.31
CA ARG A 393 -10.16 -15.25 7.00
C ARG A 393 -10.02 -15.50 8.50
N GLU A 394 -9.13 -16.41 8.88
CA GLU A 394 -8.86 -16.80 10.25
C GLU A 394 -8.26 -15.62 11.03
N GLU A 395 -7.19 -15.02 10.52
CA GLU A 395 -6.56 -13.87 11.18
C GLU A 395 -7.49 -12.64 11.18
N ALA A 396 -8.24 -12.38 10.11
CA ALA A 396 -9.21 -11.29 10.08
C ALA A 396 -10.29 -11.43 11.16
N THR A 397 -10.78 -12.66 11.37
CA THR A 397 -11.76 -12.96 12.42
C THR A 397 -11.16 -12.70 13.81
N LEU A 398 -9.91 -13.13 14.04
CA LEU A 398 -9.22 -12.87 15.31
C LEU A 398 -9.01 -11.37 15.55
N ARG A 399 -8.62 -10.60 14.53
CA ARG A 399 -8.46 -9.14 14.65
C ARG A 399 -9.76 -8.41 14.96
N ALA A 400 -10.87 -8.83 14.35
CA ALA A 400 -12.18 -8.29 14.66
C ALA A 400 -12.60 -8.58 16.12
N LEU A 401 -12.31 -9.78 16.63
CA LEU A 401 -12.56 -10.13 18.03
C LEU A 401 -11.64 -9.38 19.01
N ARG A 402 -10.36 -9.18 18.65
CA ARG A 402 -9.44 -8.33 19.44
C ARG A 402 -9.92 -6.88 19.52
N LEU A 403 -10.42 -6.32 18.42
CA LEU A 403 -11.03 -4.99 18.43
C LEU A 403 -12.27 -4.97 19.34
N ALA A 404 -13.14 -5.99 19.24
CA ALA A 404 -14.30 -6.13 20.12
C ALA A 404 -13.89 -6.15 21.60
N GLU A 405 -12.87 -6.94 21.96
CA GLU A 405 -12.29 -6.95 23.30
C GLU A 405 -11.77 -5.57 23.73
N ALA A 406 -10.95 -4.92 22.89
CA ALA A 406 -10.33 -3.62 23.16
C ALA A 406 -11.36 -2.51 23.43
N VAL A 407 -12.52 -2.55 22.78
CA VAL A 407 -13.60 -1.56 22.97
C VAL A 407 -14.67 -2.01 23.98
N GLY A 408 -14.45 -3.12 24.69
CA GLY A 408 -15.35 -3.61 25.73
C GLY A 408 -16.65 -4.20 25.17
N CYS A 409 -16.57 -4.98 24.10
CA CYS A 409 -17.66 -5.76 23.52
C CYS A 409 -17.47 -7.27 23.77
N PRO A 410 -18.56 -8.07 23.67
CA PRO A 410 -18.46 -9.53 23.61
C PRO A 410 -17.52 -9.95 22.47
N HIS A 411 -16.65 -10.91 22.74
CA HIS A 411 -15.60 -11.36 21.81
C HIS A 411 -15.44 -12.90 21.80
N GLU A 412 -16.49 -13.63 22.18
CA GLU A 412 -16.50 -15.09 22.11
C GLU A 412 -16.70 -15.55 20.65
N PRO A 413 -15.82 -16.42 20.09
CA PRO A 413 -15.97 -16.93 18.72
C PRO A 413 -17.28 -17.68 18.46
N SER A 414 -17.94 -18.17 19.51
CA SER A 414 -19.23 -18.88 19.45
C SER A 414 -20.44 -17.95 19.34
N LYS A 415 -20.30 -16.64 19.62
CA LYS A 415 -21.39 -15.66 19.66
C LYS A 415 -21.06 -14.38 18.88
N LEU A 416 -20.70 -14.55 17.62
CA LEU A 416 -20.25 -13.45 16.75
C LEU A 416 -21.33 -12.37 16.54
N ASN A 417 -22.62 -12.71 16.62
CA ASN A 417 -23.70 -11.72 16.47
C ASN A 417 -23.68 -10.68 17.60
N ASP A 418 -23.44 -11.10 18.84
CA ASP A 418 -23.36 -10.21 20.01
C ASP A 418 -22.17 -9.24 19.87
N ALA A 419 -21.06 -9.73 19.31
CA ALA A 419 -19.89 -8.92 19.00
C ALA A 419 -20.21 -7.85 17.96
N VAL A 420 -20.83 -8.23 16.84
CA VAL A 420 -21.21 -7.28 15.76
C VAL A 420 -22.22 -6.25 16.24
N GLU A 421 -23.24 -6.68 16.97
CA GLU A 421 -24.27 -5.78 17.49
C GLU A 421 -23.67 -4.73 18.43
N CYS A 422 -22.81 -5.16 19.36
CA CYS A 422 -22.11 -4.24 20.24
C CYS A 422 -21.18 -3.29 19.48
N LEU A 423 -20.39 -3.78 18.52
CA LEU A 423 -19.50 -2.97 17.69
C LEU A 423 -20.25 -1.91 16.87
N ARG A 424 -21.46 -2.22 16.38
CA ARG A 424 -22.32 -1.24 15.68
C ARG A 424 -22.80 -0.13 16.59
N GLY A 425 -22.98 -0.41 17.89
CA GLY A 425 -23.37 0.58 18.89
C GLY A 425 -22.23 1.50 19.36
N LYS A 426 -20.97 1.21 19.03
CA LYS A 426 -19.82 2.03 19.45
C LYS A 426 -19.70 3.31 18.62
N ASP A 427 -19.04 4.31 19.20
CA ASP A 427 -18.61 5.47 18.44
C ASP A 427 -17.56 5.07 17.38
N ALA A 428 -17.66 5.62 16.17
CA ALA A 428 -16.81 5.25 15.06
C ALA A 428 -15.33 5.66 15.28
N HIS A 429 -15.08 6.78 15.96
CA HIS A 429 -13.72 7.20 16.31
C HIS A 429 -13.10 6.27 17.35
N VAL A 430 -13.89 5.83 18.34
CA VAL A 430 -13.44 4.84 19.32
C VAL A 430 -13.03 3.53 18.64
N LEU A 431 -13.73 3.08 17.61
CA LEU A 431 -13.34 1.88 16.86
C LEU A 431 -11.98 2.08 16.19
N VAL A 432 -11.83 3.10 15.34
CA VAL A 432 -10.59 3.29 14.55
C VAL A 432 -9.36 3.58 15.42
N ASN A 433 -9.56 4.24 16.58
CA ASN A 433 -8.47 4.52 17.52
C ASN A 433 -8.00 3.29 18.31
N ASN A 434 -8.75 2.18 18.31
CA ASN A 434 -8.43 0.96 19.06
C ASN A 434 -8.09 -0.24 18.15
N GLU A 435 -7.77 0.00 16.88
CA GLU A 435 -7.43 -1.06 15.92
C GLU A 435 -5.98 -1.55 16.04
N TRP A 436 -5.08 -0.66 16.46
CA TRP A 436 -3.64 -0.90 16.46
C TRP A 436 -3.21 -1.61 17.74
N GLY A 437 -2.84 -2.89 17.58
CA GLY A 437 -2.19 -3.70 18.61
C GLY A 437 -0.71 -3.95 18.28
N THR A 438 -0.20 -5.13 18.65
CA THR A 438 1.16 -5.56 18.27
C THR A 438 1.18 -6.09 16.84
N LEU A 439 1.52 -5.22 15.88
CA LEU A 439 1.68 -5.54 14.46
C LEU A 439 3.09 -5.17 13.99
N GLY A 440 3.58 -5.86 12.96
CA GLY A 440 4.86 -5.54 12.33
C GLY A 440 4.82 -4.29 11.46
N ILE A 441 5.97 -3.89 10.92
CA ILE A 441 6.04 -2.84 9.91
C ILE A 441 5.22 -3.23 8.66
N CYS A 442 4.52 -2.26 8.07
CA CYS A 442 3.67 -2.47 6.90
C CYS A 442 2.68 -3.64 7.11
N GLU A 443 2.09 -3.76 8.29
CA GLU A 443 1.02 -4.71 8.59
C GLU A 443 -0.19 -3.95 9.12
N PHE A 444 -1.20 -3.77 8.26
CA PHE A 444 -2.39 -2.99 8.61
C PHE A 444 -3.47 -3.92 9.20
N PRO A 445 -4.20 -3.49 10.25
CA PRO A 445 -5.09 -4.37 11.01
C PRO A 445 -6.28 -4.88 10.19
N PHE A 446 -6.96 -3.98 9.47
CA PHE A 446 -8.16 -4.29 8.71
C PHE A 446 -7.95 -4.00 7.23
N VAL A 447 -7.78 -5.07 6.44
CA VAL A 447 -7.48 -5.05 5.00
C VAL A 447 -8.37 -6.05 4.27
N PRO A 448 -8.39 -6.07 2.93
CA PRO A 448 -9.15 -7.06 2.16
C PRO A 448 -8.93 -8.53 2.57
N VAL A 449 -9.97 -9.35 2.34
CA VAL A 449 -10.00 -10.80 2.60
C VAL A 449 -10.56 -11.55 1.39
N VAL A 450 -10.24 -12.82 1.23
CA VAL A 450 -10.93 -13.70 0.25
C VAL A 450 -12.30 -14.07 0.83
N ASP A 451 -13.33 -13.32 0.43
CA ASP A 451 -14.68 -13.36 1.01
C ASP A 451 -15.59 -14.42 0.37
N GLY A 452 -15.32 -14.80 -0.88
CA GLY A 452 -16.14 -15.71 -1.68
C GLY A 452 -17.09 -15.02 -2.65
N ALA A 453 -17.17 -13.68 -2.63
CA ALA A 453 -18.04 -12.89 -3.49
C ALA A 453 -17.25 -11.88 -4.33
N PHE A 454 -16.49 -10.98 -3.69
CA PHE A 454 -15.61 -10.07 -4.42
C PHE A 454 -14.39 -10.84 -4.99
N LEU A 455 -13.77 -11.67 -4.16
CA LEU A 455 -12.74 -12.63 -4.54
C LEU A 455 -13.09 -14.01 -3.99
N ASP A 456 -13.07 -15.02 -4.84
CA ASP A 456 -13.32 -16.42 -4.49
C ASP A 456 -12.02 -17.23 -4.32
N GLU A 457 -10.88 -16.64 -4.62
CA GLU A 457 -9.56 -17.21 -4.41
C GLU A 457 -8.49 -16.15 -4.13
N THR A 458 -7.29 -16.58 -3.75
CA THR A 458 -6.18 -15.66 -3.49
C THR A 458 -5.64 -15.06 -4.80
N PRO A 459 -5.14 -13.81 -4.78
CA PRO A 459 -4.56 -13.18 -5.96
C PRO A 459 -3.46 -13.99 -6.64
N GLN A 460 -2.63 -14.68 -5.86
CA GLN A 460 -1.57 -15.54 -6.39
C GLN A 460 -2.14 -16.69 -7.23
N ARG A 461 -3.29 -17.27 -6.85
CA ARG A 461 -3.96 -18.32 -7.62
C ARG A 461 -4.62 -17.76 -8.89
N SER A 462 -5.25 -16.60 -8.81
CA SER A 462 -5.83 -15.93 -10.00
C SER A 462 -4.75 -15.58 -11.02
N LEU A 463 -3.60 -15.06 -10.56
CA LEU A 463 -2.45 -14.77 -11.43
C LEU A 463 -1.83 -16.03 -12.01
N ALA A 464 -1.67 -17.09 -11.22
CA ALA A 464 -1.12 -18.36 -11.70
C ALA A 464 -1.98 -19.07 -12.74
N SER A 465 -3.30 -18.86 -12.69
CA SER A 465 -4.27 -19.45 -13.61
C SER A 465 -4.72 -18.52 -14.75
N GLY A 466 -4.17 -17.30 -14.82
CA GLY A 466 -4.55 -16.31 -15.82
C GLY A 466 -5.97 -15.73 -15.64
N ARG A 467 -6.63 -15.94 -14.48
CA ARG A 467 -8.01 -15.50 -14.19
C ARG A 467 -8.10 -14.03 -13.76
N PHE A 468 -7.69 -13.13 -14.64
CA PHE A 468 -7.76 -11.69 -14.45
C PHE A 468 -8.23 -11.01 -15.74
N LYS A 469 -8.63 -9.74 -15.66
CA LYS A 469 -9.02 -8.94 -16.83
C LYS A 469 -7.87 -8.82 -17.82
N LYS A 470 -8.09 -9.24 -19.08
CA LYS A 470 -7.11 -9.06 -20.16
C LYS A 470 -7.22 -7.63 -20.69
N THR A 471 -6.26 -6.79 -20.34
CA THR A 471 -6.20 -5.38 -20.71
C THR A 471 -4.78 -4.84 -20.51
N GLU A 472 -4.49 -3.67 -21.07
CA GLU A 472 -3.24 -2.97 -20.81
C GLU A 472 -3.14 -2.46 -19.36
N ILE A 473 -1.92 -2.46 -18.81
CA ILE A 473 -1.59 -1.87 -17.51
C ILE A 473 -0.36 -0.96 -17.59
N LEU A 474 -0.35 0.11 -16.80
CA LEU A 474 0.82 0.95 -16.51
C LEU A 474 1.10 0.86 -15.01
N THR A 475 2.33 0.56 -14.60
CA THR A 475 2.65 0.38 -13.18
C THR A 475 4.10 0.74 -12.89
N GLY A 476 4.46 0.91 -11.62
CA GLY A 476 5.82 1.22 -11.24
C GLY A 476 5.99 1.39 -9.74
N SER A 477 7.20 1.78 -9.36
CA SER A 477 7.62 1.99 -7.97
C SER A 477 8.54 3.21 -7.88
N ASN A 478 8.70 3.72 -6.68
CA ASN A 478 9.64 4.78 -6.35
C ASN A 478 10.96 4.15 -5.86
N THR A 479 12.04 4.93 -5.77
CA THR A 479 13.33 4.36 -5.34
C THR A 479 13.39 4.05 -3.86
N GLU A 480 12.77 4.86 -3.00
CA GLU A 480 12.82 4.74 -1.52
C GLU A 480 11.44 4.47 -0.89
N GLU A 481 10.78 3.41 -1.33
CA GLU A 481 9.45 3.00 -0.82
C GLU A 481 9.41 2.71 0.68
N GLY A 482 10.53 2.29 1.29
CA GLY A 482 10.57 1.79 2.65
C GLY A 482 10.65 2.89 3.71
N TYR A 483 11.35 3.99 3.43
CA TYR A 483 11.69 4.99 4.43
C TYR A 483 10.49 5.59 5.16
N TYR A 484 9.41 5.89 4.44
CA TYR A 484 8.19 6.44 5.05
C TYR A 484 7.73 5.55 6.21
N PHE A 485 7.61 4.24 5.98
CA PHE A 485 7.13 3.30 7.00
C PHE A 485 8.12 3.08 8.13
N ILE A 486 9.42 3.07 7.84
CA ILE A 486 10.45 2.87 8.88
C ILE A 486 10.51 4.07 9.83
N ILE A 487 10.32 5.29 9.32
CA ILE A 487 10.29 6.52 10.15
C ILE A 487 9.17 6.46 11.20
N TYR A 488 7.99 5.92 10.85
CA TYR A 488 6.88 5.77 11.81
C TYR A 488 7.01 4.53 12.71
N TYR A 489 7.76 3.52 12.29
CA TYR A 489 7.88 2.26 13.03
C TYR A 489 9.10 2.24 13.97
N LEU A 490 10.29 2.57 13.47
CA LEU A 490 11.55 2.64 14.24
C LEU A 490 11.87 4.09 14.62
N THR A 491 10.96 4.73 15.36
CA THR A 491 10.99 6.17 15.66
C THR A 491 12.23 6.64 16.43
N GLU A 492 12.86 5.75 17.21
CA GLU A 492 14.09 6.05 17.95
C GLU A 492 15.34 6.00 17.07
N LEU A 493 15.36 5.10 16.08
CA LEU A 493 16.50 4.87 15.19
C LEU A 493 16.50 5.85 14.01
N LEU A 494 15.38 5.94 13.27
CA LEU A 494 15.24 6.81 12.11
C LEU A 494 14.38 8.04 12.45
N ARG A 495 14.92 8.91 13.29
CA ARG A 495 14.28 10.19 13.63
C ARG A 495 14.11 11.06 12.39
N LYS A 496 13.04 11.87 12.37
CA LYS A 496 12.76 12.84 11.29
C LYS A 496 13.65 14.08 11.40
N GLU A 497 14.95 13.87 11.24
CA GLU A 497 16.04 14.86 11.36
C GLU A 497 17.08 14.65 10.24
N GLU A 498 17.90 15.66 9.98
CA GLU A 498 18.99 15.57 9.00
C GLU A 498 20.19 14.80 9.54
N GLY A 499 20.97 14.18 8.64
CA GLY A 499 22.25 13.55 9.00
C GLY A 499 22.14 12.24 9.78
N ILE A 500 20.96 11.62 9.84
CA ILE A 500 20.75 10.30 10.46
C ILE A 500 21.54 9.23 9.71
N THR A 501 22.21 8.36 10.45
CA THR A 501 22.94 7.19 9.93
C THR A 501 22.69 5.98 10.81
N VAL A 502 22.94 4.77 10.31
CA VAL A 502 22.68 3.53 11.05
C VAL A 502 23.98 2.74 11.16
N SER A 503 24.46 2.49 12.37
CA SER A 503 25.63 1.64 12.61
C SER A 503 25.36 0.18 12.23
N ARG A 504 26.42 -0.62 12.12
CA ARG A 504 26.28 -2.04 11.77
C ARG A 504 25.46 -2.81 12.81
N GLU A 505 25.64 -2.50 14.10
CA GLU A 505 24.90 -3.15 15.19
C GLU A 505 23.42 -2.81 15.14
N GLU A 506 23.09 -1.52 14.96
CA GLU A 506 21.71 -1.06 14.82
C GLU A 506 21.04 -1.68 13.58
N PHE A 507 21.76 -1.81 12.46
CA PHE A 507 21.26 -2.50 11.27
C PHE A 507 20.90 -3.96 11.55
N LEU A 508 21.78 -4.73 12.20
CA LEU A 508 21.51 -6.14 12.51
C LEU A 508 20.30 -6.30 13.44
N GLN A 509 20.13 -5.39 14.40
CA GLN A 509 18.98 -5.35 15.29
C GLN A 509 17.70 -4.94 14.53
N ALA A 510 17.76 -3.92 13.70
CA ALA A 510 16.63 -3.48 12.87
C ALA A 510 16.17 -4.58 11.90
N VAL A 511 17.09 -5.37 11.31
CA VAL A 511 16.71 -6.50 10.45
C VAL A 511 15.85 -7.53 11.21
N ARG A 512 16.10 -7.73 12.50
CA ARG A 512 15.30 -8.60 13.37
C ARG A 512 13.90 -8.01 13.62
N GLU A 513 13.82 -6.73 13.91
CA GLU A 513 12.57 -6.03 14.22
C GLU A 513 11.67 -5.86 13.00
N LEU A 514 12.25 -5.60 11.82
CA LEU A 514 11.53 -5.45 10.56
C LEU A 514 11.12 -6.79 9.94
N ASN A 515 11.72 -7.91 10.36
CA ASN A 515 11.36 -9.27 9.90
C ASN A 515 11.14 -10.22 11.09
N PRO A 516 10.09 -9.99 11.89
CA PRO A 516 9.86 -10.76 13.11
C PRO A 516 9.42 -12.21 12.83
N TYR A 517 8.87 -12.48 11.64
CA TYR A 517 8.26 -13.78 11.29
C TYR A 517 9.22 -14.79 10.64
N VAL A 518 10.50 -14.45 10.46
CA VAL A 518 11.50 -15.36 9.87
C VAL A 518 12.42 -15.95 10.93
N ASN A 519 12.91 -17.17 10.69
CA ASN A 519 13.88 -17.83 11.57
C ASN A 519 15.30 -17.24 11.44
N GLY A 520 16.22 -17.66 12.31
CA GLY A 520 17.60 -17.16 12.31
C GLY A 520 18.33 -17.33 10.96
N ALA A 521 18.15 -18.47 10.28
CA ALA A 521 18.80 -18.74 8.99
C ALA A 521 18.33 -17.78 7.89
N ALA A 522 17.02 -17.57 7.78
CA ALA A 522 16.45 -16.60 6.87
C ALA A 522 16.90 -15.16 7.19
N ARG A 523 17.03 -14.81 8.47
CA ARG A 523 17.54 -13.50 8.88
C ARG A 523 18.99 -13.27 8.44
N GLN A 524 19.86 -14.28 8.54
CA GLN A 524 21.23 -14.20 8.03
C GLN A 524 21.28 -14.00 6.52
N ALA A 525 20.36 -14.65 5.78
CA ALA A 525 20.24 -14.44 4.34
C ALA A 525 19.83 -13.01 3.98
N ILE A 526 18.92 -12.40 4.75
CA ILE A 526 18.52 -10.99 4.56
C ILE A 526 19.71 -10.06 4.81
N VAL A 527 20.43 -10.26 5.93
CA VAL A 527 21.65 -9.50 6.23
C VAL A 527 22.64 -9.59 5.07
N PHE A 528 22.85 -10.79 4.52
CA PHE A 528 23.77 -10.99 3.41
C PHE A 528 23.34 -10.25 2.13
N GLU A 529 22.07 -10.36 1.74
CA GLU A 529 21.55 -9.74 0.52
C GLU A 529 21.58 -8.20 0.57
N TYR A 530 21.34 -7.63 1.76
CA TYR A 530 21.21 -6.19 2.00
C TYR A 530 22.43 -5.56 2.69
N THR A 531 23.58 -6.22 2.67
CA THR A 531 24.84 -5.57 3.08
C THR A 531 25.57 -5.07 1.84
N ASP A 532 26.01 -3.82 1.88
CA ASP A 532 27.02 -3.33 0.94
C ASP A 532 28.38 -3.95 1.30
N TRP A 533 28.73 -5.04 0.62
CA TRP A 533 29.97 -5.76 0.88
C TRP A 533 31.24 -5.02 0.46
N THR A 534 31.13 -3.86 -0.20
CA THR A 534 32.29 -3.00 -0.49
C THR A 534 32.72 -2.22 0.75
N GLU A 535 31.75 -1.76 1.55
CA GLU A 535 31.96 -1.07 2.82
C GLU A 535 30.91 -1.52 3.87
N PRO A 536 31.05 -2.74 4.46
CA PRO A 536 30.00 -3.35 5.28
C PRO A 536 29.54 -2.54 6.51
N ASP A 537 30.45 -1.75 7.08
CA ASP A 537 30.19 -0.94 8.27
C ASP A 537 29.82 0.51 7.93
N ASN A 538 29.67 0.86 6.64
CA ASN A 538 29.31 2.21 6.22
C ASN A 538 27.92 2.61 6.78
N PRO A 539 27.83 3.67 7.61
CA PRO A 539 26.59 4.00 8.28
C PRO A 539 25.45 4.48 7.35
N ASN A 540 25.80 5.01 6.17
CA ASN A 540 24.80 5.40 5.17
C ASN A 540 24.29 4.17 4.42
N SER A 541 25.20 3.28 3.97
CA SER A 541 24.82 2.05 3.28
C SER A 541 23.92 1.16 4.14
N ASN A 542 24.20 1.06 5.45
CA ASN A 542 23.36 0.33 6.39
C ASN A 542 21.97 0.97 6.57
N ARG A 543 21.86 2.31 6.57
CA ARG A 543 20.56 3.01 6.59
C ARG A 543 19.78 2.75 5.31
N ASP A 544 20.42 2.92 4.15
CA ASP A 544 19.80 2.71 2.84
C ASP A 544 19.40 1.25 2.63
N ALA A 545 20.13 0.30 3.22
CA ALA A 545 19.77 -1.11 3.22
C ALA A 545 18.42 -1.40 3.90
N LEU A 546 18.10 -0.70 5.00
CA LEU A 546 16.81 -0.83 5.70
C LEU A 546 15.65 -0.40 4.80
N ASP A 547 15.81 0.73 4.09
CA ASP A 547 14.84 1.16 3.09
C ASP A 547 14.65 0.10 2.01
N LYS A 548 15.76 -0.37 1.40
CA LYS A 548 15.65 -1.32 0.29
C LYS A 548 15.02 -2.63 0.71
N MET A 549 15.30 -3.18 1.88
CA MET A 549 14.67 -4.44 2.31
C MET A 549 13.16 -4.30 2.54
N VAL A 550 12.71 -3.19 3.13
CA VAL A 550 11.28 -2.90 3.35
C VAL A 550 10.60 -2.60 2.01
N GLY A 551 11.17 -1.69 1.22
CA GLY A 551 10.63 -1.30 -0.09
C GLY A 551 10.54 -2.47 -1.07
N ASP A 552 11.59 -3.29 -1.16
CA ASP A 552 11.61 -4.45 -2.05
C ASP A 552 10.57 -5.50 -1.63
N TYR A 553 10.48 -5.83 -0.34
CA TYR A 553 9.57 -6.86 0.16
C TYR A 553 8.10 -6.45 0.11
N HIS A 554 7.78 -5.20 0.51
CA HIS A 554 6.41 -4.74 0.63
C HIS A 554 5.85 -4.10 -0.66
N PHE A 555 6.70 -3.57 -1.56
CA PHE A 555 6.24 -2.81 -2.73
C PHE A 555 6.88 -3.29 -4.04
N THR A 556 8.14 -2.94 -4.31
CA THR A 556 8.78 -3.06 -5.63
C THR A 556 8.68 -4.47 -6.22
N CYS A 557 8.95 -5.51 -5.42
CA CYS A 557 8.93 -6.87 -5.94
C CYS A 557 7.53 -7.44 -6.16
N ASN A 558 6.51 -6.88 -5.51
CA ASN A 558 5.11 -7.25 -5.72
C ASN A 558 4.56 -6.59 -6.99
N VAL A 559 4.95 -5.34 -7.25
CA VAL A 559 4.67 -4.65 -8.52
C VAL A 559 5.32 -5.41 -9.68
N ASN A 560 6.59 -5.79 -9.54
CA ASN A 560 7.29 -6.60 -10.55
C ASN A 560 6.62 -7.94 -10.83
N GLU A 561 6.19 -8.66 -9.78
CA GLU A 561 5.49 -9.93 -9.95
C GLU A 561 4.20 -9.74 -10.75
N PHE A 562 3.38 -8.76 -10.38
CA PHE A 562 2.10 -8.51 -11.06
C PHE A 562 2.30 -8.12 -12.53
N ALA A 563 3.22 -7.18 -12.79
CA ALA A 563 3.57 -6.74 -14.13
C ALA A 563 4.08 -7.90 -15.01
N GLN A 564 4.95 -8.76 -14.46
CA GLN A 564 5.49 -9.89 -15.19
C GLN A 564 4.42 -10.93 -15.53
N ARG A 565 3.49 -11.23 -14.60
CA ARG A 565 2.37 -12.14 -14.88
C ARG A 565 1.43 -11.60 -15.95
N TYR A 566 1.17 -10.30 -15.96
CA TYR A 566 0.36 -9.67 -17.01
C TYR A 566 1.02 -9.75 -18.40
N ALA A 567 2.33 -9.52 -18.46
CA ALA A 567 3.10 -9.57 -19.69
C ALA A 567 3.20 -10.99 -20.26
N GLU A 568 3.31 -12.01 -19.41
CA GLU A 568 3.35 -13.43 -19.80
C GLU A 568 2.04 -13.91 -20.45
N GLU A 569 0.92 -13.29 -20.06
CA GLU A 569 -0.41 -13.54 -20.61
C GLU A 569 -0.71 -12.69 -21.87
N GLY A 570 0.31 -12.07 -22.46
CA GLY A 570 0.22 -11.35 -23.74
C GLY A 570 -0.31 -9.92 -23.67
N ASN A 571 -0.55 -9.37 -22.48
CA ASN A 571 -1.03 -8.00 -22.31
C ASN A 571 0.11 -6.98 -22.47
N ASN A 572 -0.20 -5.76 -22.94
CA ASN A 572 0.79 -4.69 -22.95
C ASN A 572 0.95 -4.14 -21.54
N VAL A 573 2.20 -4.08 -21.08
CA VAL A 573 2.58 -3.57 -19.76
C VAL A 573 3.59 -2.44 -19.95
N TYR A 574 3.44 -1.35 -19.20
CA TYR A 574 4.38 -0.23 -19.17
C TYR A 574 4.86 -0.03 -17.73
N MET A 575 6.14 -0.35 -17.49
CA MET A 575 6.75 -0.25 -16.15
C MET A 575 7.55 1.04 -16.01
N TYR A 576 7.43 1.74 -14.88
CA TYR A 576 8.32 2.85 -14.51
C TYR A 576 9.12 2.58 -13.23
N LEU A 577 10.22 3.30 -13.08
CA LEU A 577 10.87 3.56 -11.79
C LEU A 577 10.96 5.08 -11.62
N TYR A 578 10.30 5.63 -10.60
CA TYR A 578 10.27 7.06 -10.34
C TYR A 578 11.46 7.45 -9.45
N THR A 579 12.27 8.40 -9.93
CA THR A 579 13.59 8.73 -9.36
C THR A 579 13.77 10.23 -9.09
N HIS A 580 12.69 11.02 -9.23
CA HIS A 580 12.75 12.45 -9.00
C HIS A 580 12.34 12.81 -7.58
N ARG A 581 13.18 13.61 -6.91
CA ARG A 581 12.84 14.22 -5.63
C ARG A 581 12.56 15.70 -5.82
N SER A 582 11.39 16.15 -5.36
CA SER A 582 11.02 17.55 -5.37
C SER A 582 12.06 18.43 -4.65
N LYS A 583 12.43 19.57 -5.24
CA LYS A 583 13.38 20.51 -4.65
C LYS A 583 12.89 21.05 -3.30
N GLY A 584 11.59 21.26 -3.17
CA GLY A 584 10.92 21.71 -1.95
C GLY A 584 10.44 20.58 -1.03
N ASN A 585 10.90 19.34 -1.20
CA ASN A 585 10.48 18.22 -0.37
C ASN A 585 10.78 18.51 1.11
N PRO A 586 9.78 18.43 2.01
CA PRO A 586 9.95 18.84 3.42
C PRO A 586 10.61 17.76 4.28
N TRP A 587 10.76 16.54 3.79
CA TRP A 587 11.37 15.44 4.51
C TRP A 587 12.91 15.51 4.46
N PRO A 588 13.62 14.94 5.44
CA PRO A 588 15.09 15.01 5.51
C PRO A 588 15.79 14.53 4.24
N ARG A 589 16.98 15.05 3.93
CA ARG A 589 17.66 14.79 2.65
C ARG A 589 17.95 13.31 2.38
N TRP A 590 18.14 12.51 3.40
CA TRP A 590 18.44 11.09 3.25
C TRP A 590 17.24 10.22 2.85
N THR A 591 16.01 10.73 2.94
CA THR A 591 14.80 9.94 2.62
C THR A 591 14.62 9.67 1.14
N GLY A 592 15.39 10.31 0.26
CA GLY A 592 15.32 10.08 -1.19
C GLY A 592 13.94 10.41 -1.78
N VAL A 593 13.45 9.50 -2.61
CA VAL A 593 12.15 9.57 -3.31
C VAL A 593 11.20 8.56 -2.68
N MET A 594 10.39 9.05 -1.75
CA MET A 594 9.58 8.19 -0.89
C MET A 594 8.31 7.68 -1.56
N HIS A 595 7.65 6.74 -0.89
CA HIS A 595 6.30 6.27 -1.21
C HIS A 595 5.32 7.45 -1.37
N GLY A 596 4.70 7.55 -2.56
CA GLY A 596 3.71 8.59 -2.88
C GLY A 596 4.26 9.90 -3.47
N ASP A 597 5.59 10.09 -3.56
CA ASP A 597 6.20 11.34 -4.08
C ASP A 597 5.81 11.66 -5.54
N GLU A 598 5.41 10.67 -6.33
CA GLU A 598 5.01 10.85 -7.73
C GLU A 598 3.61 11.43 -7.89
N ILE A 599 2.76 11.32 -6.86
CA ILE A 599 1.36 11.77 -6.87
C ILE A 599 1.27 13.24 -7.26
N ASN A 600 2.09 14.10 -6.64
CA ASN A 600 2.10 15.55 -6.88
C ASN A 600 2.28 15.85 -8.39
N TYR A 601 3.12 15.07 -9.07
CA TYR A 601 3.40 15.25 -10.50
C TYR A 601 2.32 14.65 -11.40
N VAL A 602 1.69 13.55 -10.99
CA VAL A 602 0.57 12.92 -11.70
C VAL A 602 -0.67 13.84 -11.71
N PHE A 603 -0.94 14.54 -10.61
CA PHE A 603 -2.08 15.44 -10.50
C PHE A 603 -1.81 16.85 -11.02
N GLY A 604 -0.55 17.21 -11.29
CA GLY A 604 -0.22 18.52 -11.83
C GLY A 604 -0.05 19.60 -10.77
N GLU A 605 0.25 19.23 -9.52
CA GLU A 605 0.49 20.18 -8.43
C GLU A 605 1.61 21.19 -8.77
N PRO A 606 2.72 20.81 -9.45
CA PRO A 606 3.75 21.77 -9.88
C PRO A 606 3.22 22.92 -10.75
N LEU A 607 2.09 22.72 -11.45
CA LEU A 607 1.47 23.75 -12.27
C LEU A 607 0.79 24.85 -11.45
N ASN A 608 0.66 24.68 -10.14
CA ASN A 608 0.20 25.72 -9.24
C ASN A 608 1.35 26.72 -8.95
N PRO A 609 1.26 27.97 -9.43
CA PRO A 609 2.33 28.95 -9.28
C PRO A 609 2.60 29.35 -7.81
N THR A 610 1.70 29.04 -6.87
CA THR A 610 1.86 29.42 -5.46
C THR A 610 2.75 28.47 -4.66
N LEU A 611 3.11 27.29 -5.20
CA LEU A 611 3.78 26.22 -4.45
C LEU A 611 5.30 26.17 -4.64
N GLY A 612 5.88 27.05 -5.46
CA GLY A 612 7.33 27.22 -5.55
C GLY A 612 8.10 26.09 -6.26
N TYR A 613 7.43 25.23 -7.03
CA TYR A 613 8.08 24.27 -7.92
C TYR A 613 8.90 24.95 -9.02
N THR A 614 10.01 24.33 -9.38
CA THR A 614 10.89 24.80 -10.47
C THR A 614 10.24 24.63 -11.85
N GLU A 615 10.79 25.29 -12.87
CA GLU A 615 10.27 25.13 -14.24
C GLU A 615 10.46 23.70 -14.78
N ASP A 616 11.64 23.10 -14.51
CA ASP A 616 11.92 21.70 -14.88
C ASP A 616 10.91 20.73 -14.23
N GLU A 617 10.49 20.98 -12.99
CA GLU A 617 9.47 20.17 -12.30
C GLU A 617 8.08 20.35 -12.90
N LYS A 618 7.75 21.55 -13.40
CA LYS A 618 6.50 21.77 -14.14
C LYS A 618 6.49 21.01 -15.46
N ASP A 619 7.58 21.09 -16.22
CA ASP A 619 7.72 20.35 -17.48
C ASP A 619 7.70 18.84 -17.26
N PHE A 620 8.34 18.37 -16.19
CA PHE A 620 8.30 16.98 -15.79
C PHE A 620 6.90 16.52 -15.38
N SER A 621 6.14 17.35 -14.65
CA SER A 621 4.74 17.06 -14.33
C SER A 621 3.88 16.99 -15.59
N ARG A 622 3.99 17.93 -16.53
CA ARG A 622 3.30 17.85 -17.84
C ARG A 622 3.65 16.57 -18.58
N LYS A 623 4.92 16.15 -18.51
CA LYS A 623 5.40 14.90 -19.14
C LYS A 623 4.71 13.68 -18.56
N ILE A 624 4.67 13.58 -17.23
CA ILE A 624 3.98 12.51 -16.48
C ILE A 624 2.48 12.52 -16.80
N MET A 625 1.79 13.66 -16.63
CA MET A 625 0.36 13.79 -16.90
C MET A 625 0.01 13.33 -18.33
N ARG A 626 0.84 13.69 -19.31
CA ARG A 626 0.68 13.27 -20.70
C ARG A 626 0.83 11.76 -20.87
N TYR A 627 1.84 11.12 -20.26
CA TYR A 627 1.99 9.66 -20.34
C TYR A 627 0.78 8.94 -19.74
N TRP A 628 0.32 9.37 -18.56
CA TRP A 628 -0.84 8.79 -17.88
C TRP A 628 -2.11 8.96 -18.71
N SER A 629 -2.34 10.17 -19.24
CA SER A 629 -3.53 10.47 -20.02
C SER A 629 -3.53 9.79 -21.39
N ASN A 630 -2.37 9.70 -22.06
CA ASN A 630 -2.22 8.96 -23.31
C ASN A 630 -2.53 7.48 -23.08
N PHE A 631 -1.97 6.89 -22.03
CA PHE A 631 -2.29 5.52 -21.65
C PHE A 631 -3.78 5.32 -21.39
N ALA A 632 -4.43 6.22 -20.65
CA ALA A 632 -5.87 6.14 -20.43
C ALA A 632 -6.68 6.23 -21.74
N LYS A 633 -6.25 7.08 -22.68
CA LYS A 633 -6.93 7.30 -23.97
C LYS A 633 -6.73 6.15 -24.95
N THR A 634 -5.55 5.55 -25.03
CA THR A 634 -5.13 4.67 -26.14
C THR A 634 -4.57 3.31 -25.70
N GLY A 635 -4.24 3.14 -24.42
CA GLY A 635 -3.51 1.96 -23.91
C GLY A 635 -2.01 2.00 -24.12
N ASN A 636 -1.46 3.14 -24.58
CA ASN A 636 -0.03 3.35 -24.77
C ASN A 636 0.35 4.76 -24.26
N PRO A 637 1.30 4.90 -23.32
CA PRO A 637 1.72 6.21 -22.83
C PRO A 637 2.41 7.06 -23.91
N ASN A 638 3.04 6.42 -24.90
CA ASN A 638 3.79 7.13 -25.93
C ASN A 638 2.90 8.05 -26.79
N PRO A 639 3.38 9.24 -27.18
CA PRO A 639 2.70 10.07 -28.17
C PRO A 639 2.69 9.40 -29.55
N ASN A 640 1.75 9.80 -30.42
CA ASN A 640 1.65 9.29 -31.79
C ASN A 640 2.90 9.62 -32.64
N THR A 641 3.51 10.77 -32.37
CA THR A 641 4.76 11.21 -32.99
C THR A 641 5.83 11.29 -31.92
N ALA A 642 6.93 10.56 -32.11
CA ALA A 642 8.07 10.60 -31.21
C ALA A 642 8.58 12.04 -31.03
N SER A 643 8.98 12.39 -29.82
CA SER A 643 9.52 13.71 -29.46
C SER A 643 10.71 13.53 -28.53
N SER A 644 11.68 14.45 -28.59
CA SER A 644 12.79 14.49 -27.62
C SER A 644 12.32 14.80 -26.19
N GLU A 645 11.22 15.54 -26.05
CA GLU A 645 10.60 15.86 -24.75
C GLU A 645 9.89 14.65 -24.13
N PHE A 646 9.41 13.74 -24.99
CA PHE A 646 8.71 12.52 -24.63
C PHE A 646 9.47 11.30 -25.14
N PRO A 647 10.55 10.89 -24.43
CA PRO A 647 11.28 9.68 -24.75
C PRO A 647 10.36 8.47 -24.89
N GLU A 648 10.78 7.53 -25.73
CA GLU A 648 10.05 6.27 -25.91
C GLU A 648 10.01 5.51 -24.58
N TRP A 649 8.79 5.15 -24.18
CA TRP A 649 8.52 4.22 -23.09
C TRP A 649 8.28 2.83 -23.68
N PRO A 650 9.28 1.94 -23.66
CA PRO A 650 9.14 0.60 -24.22
C PRO A 650 8.20 -0.27 -23.39
N LYS A 651 7.58 -1.25 -24.05
CA LYS A 651 6.76 -2.25 -23.37
C LYS A 651 7.62 -3.11 -22.43
N HIS A 652 7.11 -3.34 -21.23
CA HIS A 652 7.61 -4.35 -20.31
C HIS A 652 7.18 -5.75 -20.80
N THR A 653 7.95 -6.36 -21.68
CA THR A 653 7.67 -7.72 -22.17
C THR A 653 8.11 -8.77 -21.16
N ALA A 654 7.52 -9.97 -21.21
CA ALA A 654 7.86 -11.09 -20.31
C ALA A 654 9.36 -11.42 -20.26
N HIS A 655 10.06 -11.29 -21.41
CA HIS A 655 11.50 -11.57 -21.53
C HIS A 655 12.36 -10.32 -21.32
N GLY A 656 11.95 -9.18 -21.88
CA GLY A 656 12.71 -7.93 -21.82
C GLY A 656 12.70 -7.31 -20.44
N ARG A 657 11.52 -7.30 -19.79
CA ARG A 657 11.27 -6.68 -18.48
C ARG A 657 11.74 -5.22 -18.42
N HIS A 658 11.57 -4.48 -19.52
CA HIS A 658 12.01 -3.09 -19.59
C HIS A 658 11.18 -2.19 -18.68
N TYR A 659 11.81 -1.15 -18.15
CA TYR A 659 11.13 -0.05 -17.48
C TYR A 659 11.75 1.28 -17.93
N LEU A 660 10.96 2.35 -17.89
CA LEU A 660 11.45 3.71 -18.11
C LEU A 660 11.75 4.36 -16.75
N GLU A 661 12.90 4.99 -16.63
CA GLU A 661 13.19 5.85 -15.48
C GLU A 661 12.46 7.20 -15.64
N LEU A 662 11.67 7.57 -14.62
CA LEU A 662 10.98 8.84 -14.54
C LEU A 662 11.72 9.76 -13.58
N GLY A 663 12.63 10.54 -14.14
CA GLY A 663 13.38 11.59 -13.45
C GLY A 663 13.61 12.81 -14.34
N LEU A 664 14.15 13.88 -13.75
CA LEU A 664 14.62 15.03 -14.52
C LEU A 664 15.81 14.65 -15.41
N ASN A 665 15.81 15.14 -16.64
CA ASN A 665 16.93 14.99 -17.60
C ASN A 665 17.39 13.53 -17.84
N THR A 666 16.50 12.55 -17.65
CA THR A 666 16.75 11.14 -17.97
C THR A 666 15.72 10.58 -18.92
N SER A 667 16.17 9.60 -19.70
CA SER A 667 15.35 8.72 -20.53
C SER A 667 15.89 7.29 -20.46
N PHE A 668 16.50 6.95 -19.32
CA PHE A 668 17.14 5.66 -19.15
C PHE A 668 16.11 4.54 -19.19
N VAL A 669 16.43 3.50 -19.96
CA VAL A 669 15.63 2.28 -20.05
C VAL A 669 16.40 1.16 -19.37
N GLY A 670 15.90 0.74 -18.21
CA GLY A 670 16.47 -0.36 -17.44
C GLY A 670 15.78 -1.70 -17.71
N ARG A 671 16.15 -2.71 -16.92
CA ARG A 671 15.47 -4.02 -16.84
C ARG A 671 15.15 -4.36 -15.39
N GLY A 672 13.91 -4.73 -15.11
CA GLY A 672 13.40 -4.97 -13.75
C GLY A 672 12.27 -4.02 -13.38
N PRO A 673 12.46 -3.14 -12.36
CA PRO A 673 13.72 -2.86 -11.63
C PRO A 673 14.12 -3.94 -10.60
N ARG A 674 15.36 -3.91 -10.10
CA ARG A 674 15.84 -4.73 -8.94
C ARG A 674 15.57 -6.24 -9.00
N LEU A 675 15.75 -6.85 -10.19
CA LEU A 675 15.42 -8.27 -10.41
C LEU A 675 16.15 -9.24 -9.47
N ARG A 676 17.39 -8.93 -9.04
CA ARG A 676 18.15 -9.79 -8.11
C ARG A 676 17.48 -9.87 -6.74
N GLN A 677 17.17 -8.73 -6.16
CA GLN A 677 16.50 -8.62 -4.85
C GLN A 677 15.09 -9.20 -4.90
N CYS A 678 14.38 -9.03 -6.01
CA CYS A 678 13.08 -9.66 -6.18
C CYS A 678 13.17 -11.18 -6.35
N ALA A 679 14.21 -11.70 -7.01
CA ALA A 679 14.46 -13.14 -7.02
C ALA A 679 14.80 -13.67 -5.62
N PHE A 680 15.52 -12.90 -4.80
CA PHE A 680 15.77 -13.23 -3.40
C PHE A 680 14.45 -13.41 -2.63
N TRP A 681 13.58 -12.39 -2.61
CA TRP A 681 12.33 -12.43 -1.86
C TRP A 681 11.30 -13.41 -2.42
N LYS A 682 11.19 -13.54 -3.75
CA LYS A 682 10.12 -14.34 -4.39
C LYS A 682 10.50 -15.79 -4.67
N LYS A 683 11.79 -16.15 -4.60
CA LYS A 683 12.28 -17.50 -4.93
C LYS A 683 13.19 -18.06 -3.84
N TYR A 684 14.31 -17.39 -3.55
CA TYR A 684 15.34 -17.94 -2.66
C TYR A 684 14.87 -18.03 -1.20
N LEU A 685 14.41 -16.92 -0.63
CA LEU A 685 14.04 -16.86 0.78
C LEU A 685 12.87 -17.80 1.13
N PRO A 686 11.78 -17.89 0.34
CA PRO A 686 10.70 -18.85 0.62
C PRO A 686 11.18 -20.31 0.64
N GLN A 687 12.08 -20.69 -0.27
CA GLN A 687 12.66 -22.04 -0.30
C GLN A 687 13.57 -22.29 0.91
N LEU A 688 14.37 -21.29 1.30
CA LEU A 688 15.22 -21.38 2.49
C LEU A 688 14.40 -21.56 3.77
N VAL A 689 13.32 -20.78 3.93
CA VAL A 689 12.40 -20.91 5.08
C VAL A 689 11.77 -22.31 5.11
N ALA A 690 11.29 -22.81 3.95
CA ALA A 690 10.73 -24.15 3.87
C ALA A 690 11.74 -25.26 4.19
N ALA A 691 13.01 -25.10 3.79
CA ALA A 691 14.07 -26.07 4.09
C ALA A 691 14.51 -26.06 5.56
N THR A 692 14.40 -24.90 6.22
CA THR A 692 14.89 -24.68 7.59
C THR A 692 13.79 -24.70 8.65
N SER A 693 12.51 -24.88 8.26
CA SER A 693 11.36 -24.90 9.18
C SER A 693 11.43 -26.01 10.24
N ASN A 694 12.19 -27.07 9.98
CA ASN A 694 12.35 -28.22 10.86
C ASN A 694 13.58 -28.12 11.78
N ILE A 695 14.42 -27.09 11.61
CA ILE A 695 15.58 -26.87 12.47
C ILE A 695 15.07 -26.23 13.76
N ARG A 696 15.06 -26.99 14.86
CA ARG A 696 14.81 -26.43 16.20
C ARG A 696 16.01 -25.57 16.57
N GLU A 697 15.78 -24.29 16.87
CA GLU A 697 16.77 -23.45 17.54
C GLU A 697 16.97 -24.03 18.95
N GLU A 698 18.02 -24.81 19.17
CA GLU A 698 18.45 -25.13 20.53
C GLU A 698 18.92 -23.82 21.18
N PRO A 699 18.43 -23.47 22.39
CA PRO A 699 18.94 -22.33 23.11
C PRO A 699 20.43 -22.56 23.37
N LEU A 700 21.24 -21.53 23.09
CA LEU A 700 22.66 -21.51 23.48
C LEU A 700 22.74 -21.88 24.98
N PRO A 701 23.55 -22.88 25.37
CA PRO A 701 23.64 -23.27 26.76
C PRO A 701 24.13 -22.09 27.60
N SER A 702 23.26 -21.60 28.47
CA SER A 702 23.55 -20.61 29.49
C SER A 702 24.20 -21.31 30.68
N GLU A 703 25.48 -21.68 30.57
CA GLU A 703 26.30 -21.91 31.75
C GLU A 703 27.65 -21.21 31.60
N PRO A 704 28.08 -20.40 32.59
CA PRO A 704 29.46 -19.95 32.66
C PRO A 704 30.34 -21.17 32.90
N CYS A 705 31.46 -21.29 32.18
CA CYS A 705 32.46 -22.31 32.46
C CYS A 705 32.96 -22.17 33.91
N GLU A 706 32.40 -22.97 34.83
CA GLU A 706 33.00 -23.17 36.14
C GLU A 706 34.31 -23.93 35.97
N SER A 707 35.36 -23.37 36.55
CA SER A 707 36.70 -23.93 36.62
C SER A 707 36.67 -25.28 37.36
N SER A 708 36.79 -26.38 36.64
CA SER A 708 37.08 -27.69 37.24
C SER A 708 38.58 -27.80 37.53
N ALA A 709 38.92 -27.60 38.81
CA ALA A 709 40.22 -27.89 39.38
C ALA A 709 40.58 -29.38 39.16
N PHE A 710 41.62 -29.64 38.37
CA PHE A 710 42.21 -30.97 38.25
C PHE A 710 43.20 -31.22 39.39
N PHE A 711 42.91 -32.24 40.18
CA PHE A 711 43.76 -32.79 41.23
C PHE A 711 45.09 -33.30 40.65
N TYR A 712 46.19 -32.78 41.21
CA TYR A 712 47.57 -33.20 40.95
C TYR A 712 47.84 -34.65 41.41
N ARG A 713 48.38 -35.50 40.53
CA ARG A 713 49.13 -36.72 40.91
C ARG A 713 50.64 -36.45 40.82
N PRO A 714 51.44 -36.76 41.84
CA PRO A 714 52.84 -36.35 41.93
C PRO A 714 53.78 -37.44 41.43
N ASP A 715 53.88 -37.66 40.11
CA ASP A 715 54.89 -38.57 39.54
C ASP A 715 55.53 -38.06 38.23
N LEU A 716 55.33 -36.78 37.89
CA LEU A 716 55.91 -36.17 36.67
C LEU A 716 56.86 -34.99 36.95
N ILE A 717 57.30 -34.81 38.19
CA ILE A 717 58.22 -33.71 38.59
C ILE A 717 59.70 -34.12 38.55
N VAL A 718 60.02 -35.40 38.35
CA VAL A 718 61.42 -35.89 38.32
C VAL A 718 62.03 -35.91 36.90
N LEU A 719 61.25 -35.72 35.84
CA LEU A 719 61.75 -35.76 34.45
C LEU A 719 61.89 -34.40 33.74
N LEU A 720 61.42 -33.31 34.35
CA LEU A 720 61.52 -31.95 33.79
C LEU A 720 62.57 -31.07 34.47
N LEU A 721 63.19 -31.54 35.58
CA LEU A 721 64.29 -30.86 36.27
C LEU A 721 65.69 -31.35 35.84
N SER A 722 65.78 -32.34 34.95
CA SER A 722 67.04 -32.88 34.41
C SER A 722 67.37 -32.43 32.97
N LEU A 723 66.50 -31.63 32.34
CA LEU A 723 66.73 -31.06 30.99
C LEU A 723 67.00 -29.55 30.98
N LEU A 724 66.98 -28.89 32.15
CA LEU A 724 67.26 -27.46 32.31
C LEU A 724 68.71 -27.15 32.78
N THR A 725 69.60 -28.15 32.80
CA THR A 725 71.02 -27.98 33.20
C THR A 725 72.04 -28.33 32.12
N VAL A 726 71.64 -28.58 30.86
CA VAL A 726 72.60 -28.96 29.78
C VAL A 726 72.58 -28.06 28.54
N THR A 727 71.71 -27.05 28.43
CA THR A 727 71.78 -26.06 27.33
C THR A 727 71.93 -24.62 27.84
N VAL A 728 72.73 -24.46 28.88
CA VAL A 728 73.52 -23.24 29.11
C VAL A 728 74.99 -23.65 29.02
N ARG A 729 75.44 -23.96 27.80
CA ARG A 729 76.84 -24.03 27.41
C ARG A 729 76.92 -24.00 25.89
N PHE A 730 77.42 -22.87 25.38
CA PHE A 730 77.99 -22.65 24.04
C PHE A 730 76.95 -22.68 22.89
N ILE A 731 76.75 -21.63 22.07
CA ILE A 731 77.71 -20.58 21.61
C ILE A 731 79.12 -21.14 21.53
N GLN A 732 79.22 -22.27 20.83
CA GLN A 732 80.10 -22.56 19.72
C GLN A 732 79.43 -23.67 18.92
#